data_AF-A0A7K4VJX7-F1
#
_entry.id   AF-A0A7K4VJX7-F1
#
_cell.length_a   1.000
_cell.length_b   1.000
_cell.length_c   1.000
_cell.angle_alpha   90.00
_cell.angle_beta   90.00
_cell.angle_gamma   90.00
#
_symmetry.space_group_name_H-M   'P 1'
#
loop_
_entity.id
_entity.type
_entity.pdbx_description
1 polymer ?
#
loop_
_entity_poly.entity_id
_entity_poly.type
_entity_poly.pdbx_seq_one_letter_code
_entity_poly.pdbx_strand_id
1 'polypeptide(L)'
;IPSNGSLPSPPRSYIYQRRWVKLDTDYLRYFDSEKDTYSKRLIPVSSISRVSSVGDQKFEVVTNNRNFVFRAENDADRNEWIRTLQQIAEERKGKAAVRTSMSLATDSATELADKSGFLELRGFKHKLFVVVAGDKVFLYKNAEDYRLGIGITYIEMNVGNVKEVDRRGFDLTTPYRIFSFSADSEQEKEEWVEAMQQSITEALSNSEVAERIWAVESNRFCADCGSPKPDWASINLCVVICKRCAGEHRGLGPGITKVRSLKMDRKVWTEELIELFQRFGNIMANHFWAANVPPSEAISPTSGSQERRRFLIAKYREGKYRHYHPLFGNQEELDRALCAAVTTSDLAETQALLFCGASVTCDTGDPQCPTPLALAERSGQRLQMEFLLHNKTSGWLGGCHGAGQSSGRLLSALLCCAEFSRRWCTLQDGVLSYYENDRNTVPNGEIRVEEIVCLRLHSPGAPQHPLHSCMAWHGCSGPHEGTFEVYTEADRLYLFGLESPASAREWLKSIAKSFVHSCAEELLALDFERLGRLHYKGGLTLERAQEGWFALVGSTLHVCSEGGRRQEPLQLRKLQELCDGVWGEPPAEPRRAGRTLYIQGERKLDFLGWVHAIQKAASSSGDTLSEQQLTESDVPLLVDRCIDYITQCGMDQGIYRKSGQNSKTTSLLEVLQRDARCVRLKEGEHHVDDVANTLKRFFRDLGDGLFTQRWAPNWLWATALEDEGAKVGEYRQLLAALPPVNRATLKALINHLFRYGIDPLGISLSTVGSLVALGRGRALILSLMSPARKGEEFGAKLCLMPSIVSCMGVEGRAGCLWCEDGRALTDGDLPRLSQIPATMTAEELTFEILDRRKIVMKEKDYWSCFEVNEREEAGWCRGMRSREMEM
;
A
#
# COMPACT_ATOMS: atom_id res chain seq x y z
N ILE A 1 -37.45 84.12 11.45
CA ILE A 1 -38.02 83.06 12.30
C ILE A 1 -37.02 81.89 12.36
N PRO A 2 -36.30 81.71 13.47
CA PRO A 2 -35.54 80.48 13.77
C PRO A 2 -35.99 79.85 15.11
N SER A 3 -35.71 78.60 15.46
CA SER A 3 -35.34 77.41 14.66
C SER A 3 -35.41 76.20 15.62
N ASN A 4 -36.27 75.21 15.37
CA ASN A 4 -36.45 74.09 16.31
C ASN A 4 -35.20 73.19 16.37
N GLY A 5 -34.65 73.01 17.56
CA GLY A 5 -33.59 72.03 17.82
C GLY A 5 -34.14 70.60 17.92
N SER A 6 -33.39 69.65 17.38
CA SER A 6 -33.57 68.20 17.60
C SER A 6 -32.57 67.70 18.63
N LEU A 7 -32.98 66.79 19.51
CA LEU A 7 -32.12 66.29 20.60
C LEU A 7 -31.01 65.36 20.06
N PRO A 8 -29.82 65.36 20.68
CA PRO A 8 -28.76 64.42 20.34
C PRO A 8 -29.14 62.98 20.71
N SER A 9 -28.71 62.03 19.90
CA SER A 9 -28.96 60.60 20.11
C SER A 9 -28.20 60.04 21.32
N PRO A 10 -28.70 59.01 22.01
CA PRO A 10 -28.02 58.42 23.16
C PRO A 10 -26.69 57.73 22.75
N PRO A 11 -25.67 57.73 23.64
CA PRO A 11 -24.36 57.17 23.33
C PRO A 11 -24.43 55.65 23.13
N ARG A 12 -23.92 55.18 22.00
CA ARG A 12 -23.79 53.74 21.72
C ARG A 12 -22.78 53.12 22.69
N SER A 13 -23.22 52.10 23.45
CA SER A 13 -22.32 51.29 24.28
C SER A 13 -21.40 50.45 23.39
N TYR A 14 -20.11 50.76 23.40
CA TYR A 14 -19.09 50.01 22.67
C TYR A 14 -18.57 48.86 23.53
N ILE A 15 -18.89 47.61 23.16
CA ILE A 15 -18.30 46.42 23.77
C ILE A 15 -16.92 46.20 23.13
N TYR A 16 -15.87 46.68 23.81
CA TYR A 16 -14.49 46.44 23.40
C TYR A 16 -14.11 44.97 23.62
N GLN A 17 -13.55 44.34 22.59
CA GLN A 17 -13.02 42.97 22.65
C GLN A 17 -11.51 43.05 22.47
N ARG A 18 -10.71 42.35 23.30
CA ARG A 18 -9.26 42.28 23.08
C ARG A 18 -8.98 41.56 21.76
N ARG A 19 -8.06 42.11 20.98
CA ARG A 19 -7.63 41.61 19.66
C ARG A 19 -6.14 41.78 19.59
N TRP A 20 -5.46 40.83 18.95
CA TRP A 20 -4.07 41.05 18.56
C TRP A 20 -4.06 41.85 17.26
N VAL A 21 -3.20 42.86 17.15
CA VAL A 21 -3.13 43.76 15.99
C VAL A 21 -1.70 43.72 15.43
N LYS A 22 -1.56 43.49 14.13
CA LYS A 22 -0.29 43.53 13.39
C LYS A 22 -0.40 44.59 12.30
N LEU A 23 0.68 45.32 12.06
CA LEU A 23 0.77 46.34 11.02
C LEU A 23 1.91 45.97 10.09
N ASP A 24 1.55 45.81 8.82
CA ASP A 24 2.43 45.42 7.74
C ASP A 24 2.69 46.63 6.81
N THR A 25 3.56 46.46 5.81
CA THR A 25 3.83 47.50 4.81
C THR A 25 2.59 47.98 4.07
N ASP A 26 1.60 47.08 3.88
CA ASP A 26 0.43 47.28 3.00
C ASP A 26 -0.92 47.18 3.74
N TYR A 27 -0.97 46.51 4.90
CA TYR A 27 -2.21 46.22 5.62
C TYR A 27 -2.09 46.43 7.14
N LEU A 28 -3.14 46.97 7.75
CA LEU A 28 -3.40 46.87 9.18
C LEU A 28 -4.33 45.65 9.39
N ARG A 29 -3.88 44.67 10.16
CA ARG A 29 -4.53 43.36 10.35
C ARG A 29 -4.84 43.12 11.83
N TYR A 30 -5.98 42.51 12.13
CA TYR A 30 -6.27 42.08 13.51
C TYR A 30 -6.89 40.69 13.61
N PHE A 31 -6.62 40.03 14.73
CA PHE A 31 -6.80 38.60 15.00
C PHE A 31 -7.58 38.39 16.32
N ASP A 32 -8.12 37.20 16.56
CA ASP A 32 -8.76 36.88 17.84
C ASP A 32 -7.72 36.59 18.94
N SER A 33 -6.63 35.90 18.59
CA SER A 33 -5.44 35.68 19.43
C SER A 33 -4.13 35.97 18.69
N GLU A 34 -3.02 36.08 19.42
CA GLU A 34 -1.66 36.21 18.86
C GLU A 34 -1.25 34.99 18.01
N LYS A 35 -1.76 33.81 18.36
CA LYS A 35 -1.45 32.51 17.73
C LYS A 35 -2.20 32.27 16.42
N ASP A 36 -3.15 33.14 16.06
CA ASP A 36 -3.95 32.95 14.85
C ASP A 36 -3.14 33.29 13.60
N THR A 37 -3.08 32.38 12.63
CA THR A 37 -2.43 32.63 11.33
C THR A 37 -3.24 33.57 10.44
N TYR A 38 -4.58 33.54 10.55
CA TYR A 38 -5.49 34.23 9.63
C TYR A 38 -6.21 35.40 10.31
N SER A 39 -6.28 36.55 9.62
CA SER A 39 -6.88 37.75 10.19
C SER A 39 -8.42 37.67 10.25
N LYS A 40 -8.99 38.37 11.23
CA LYS A 40 -10.43 38.59 11.39
C LYS A 40 -10.95 39.73 10.50
N ARG A 41 -10.08 40.71 10.21
CA ARG A 41 -10.25 41.73 9.17
C ARG A 41 -8.88 42.28 8.73
N LEU A 42 -8.85 42.71 7.47
CA LEU A 42 -7.76 43.33 6.74
C LEU A 42 -8.17 44.77 6.39
N ILE A 43 -7.31 45.77 6.65
CA ILE A 43 -7.55 47.17 6.26
C ILE A 43 -6.33 47.63 5.44
N PRO A 44 -6.46 47.97 4.14
CA PRO A 44 -5.35 48.49 3.35
C PRO A 44 -4.83 49.81 3.93
N VAL A 45 -3.53 49.94 4.16
CA VAL A 45 -2.94 51.19 4.69
C VAL A 45 -3.12 52.34 3.70
N SER A 46 -3.16 52.04 2.40
CA SER A 46 -3.53 52.98 1.33
C SER A 46 -4.96 53.54 1.43
N SER A 47 -5.86 52.90 2.20
CA SER A 47 -7.23 53.38 2.42
C SER A 47 -7.35 54.35 3.59
N ILE A 48 -6.31 54.47 4.44
CA ILE A 48 -6.31 55.30 5.66
C ILE A 48 -6.11 56.77 5.26
N SER A 49 -7.13 57.59 5.47
CA SER A 49 -7.10 59.03 5.17
C SER A 49 -6.63 59.87 6.35
N ARG A 50 -7.03 59.50 7.59
CA ARG A 50 -6.67 60.18 8.84
C ARG A 50 -6.61 59.19 10.01
N VAL A 51 -5.72 59.43 10.97
CA VAL A 51 -5.74 58.78 12.28
C VAL A 51 -5.71 59.85 13.37
N SER A 52 -6.58 59.71 14.38
CA SER A 52 -6.79 60.73 15.43
C SER A 52 -7.12 60.12 16.79
N SER A 53 -6.70 60.76 17.89
CA SER A 53 -7.09 60.38 19.25
C SER A 53 -8.57 60.68 19.51
N VAL A 54 -9.28 59.78 20.21
CA VAL A 54 -10.73 59.92 20.52
C VAL A 54 -10.97 59.57 22.00
N GLY A 55 -10.34 60.37 22.87
CA GLY A 55 -10.39 60.23 24.32
C GLY A 55 -9.39 59.23 24.91
N ASP A 56 -9.54 58.96 26.19
CA ASP A 56 -8.59 58.21 27.01
C ASP A 56 -8.30 56.83 26.40
N GLN A 57 -7.02 56.55 26.16
CA GLN A 57 -6.50 55.29 25.59
C GLN A 57 -7.09 54.89 24.21
N LYS A 58 -7.85 55.75 23.52
CA LYS A 58 -8.58 55.42 22.28
C LYS A 58 -8.12 56.22 21.07
N PHE A 59 -8.11 55.59 19.91
CA PHE A 59 -7.83 56.24 18.63
C PHE A 59 -8.76 55.75 17.53
N GLU A 60 -9.02 56.60 16.56
CA GLU A 60 -9.83 56.32 15.38
C GLU A 60 -8.95 56.31 14.14
N VAL A 61 -9.00 55.23 13.39
CA VAL A 61 -8.47 55.10 12.03
C VAL A 61 -9.62 55.36 11.06
N VAL A 62 -9.58 56.49 10.38
CA VAL A 62 -10.55 56.88 9.35
C VAL A 62 -10.03 56.39 8.01
N THR A 63 -10.80 55.53 7.33
CA THR A 63 -10.67 55.31 5.89
C THR A 63 -11.71 56.12 5.15
N ASN A 64 -11.55 56.29 3.83
CA ASN A 64 -12.46 57.10 3.00
C ASN A 64 -13.96 56.82 3.22
N ASN A 65 -14.31 55.57 3.52
CA ASN A 65 -15.71 55.12 3.64
C ASN A 65 -16.05 54.49 5.01
N ARG A 66 -15.11 54.41 5.97
CA ARG A 66 -15.36 53.78 7.28
C ARG A 66 -14.38 54.21 8.39
N ASN A 67 -14.92 54.48 9.58
CA ASN A 67 -14.14 54.72 10.79
C ASN A 67 -13.97 53.41 11.59
N PHE A 68 -12.75 53.18 12.10
CA PHE A 68 -12.40 52.06 12.97
C PHE A 68 -11.85 52.60 14.29
N VAL A 69 -12.58 52.39 15.40
CA VAL A 69 -12.15 52.83 16.74
C VAL A 69 -11.40 51.69 17.44
N PHE A 70 -10.16 51.98 17.84
CA PHE A 70 -9.28 51.10 18.59
C PHE A 70 -9.08 51.65 20.01
N ARG A 71 -8.72 50.77 20.94
CA ARG A 71 -8.26 51.12 22.30
C ARG A 71 -6.94 50.40 22.57
N ALA A 72 -5.94 51.16 23.02
CA ALA A 72 -4.64 50.63 23.45
C ALA A 72 -4.64 50.35 24.96
N GLU A 73 -3.57 49.73 25.49
CA GLU A 73 -3.52 49.36 26.91
C GLU A 73 -3.16 50.56 27.79
N ASN A 74 -2.36 51.49 27.28
CA ASN A 74 -2.11 52.80 27.90
C ASN A 74 -2.04 53.96 26.86
N ASP A 75 -1.88 55.20 27.34
CA ASP A 75 -1.84 56.40 26.48
C ASP A 75 -0.54 56.57 25.68
N ALA A 76 0.58 55.98 26.10
CA ALA A 76 1.82 55.97 25.32
C ALA A 76 1.69 55.03 24.12
N ASP A 77 1.19 53.81 24.32
CA ASP A 77 0.86 52.87 23.24
C ASP A 77 -0.06 53.52 22.20
N ARG A 78 -1.13 54.21 22.64
CA ARG A 78 -2.05 54.93 21.75
C ARG A 78 -1.27 55.95 20.91
N ASN A 79 -0.41 56.73 21.53
CA ASN A 79 0.34 57.79 20.85
C ASN A 79 1.37 57.22 19.85
N GLU A 80 1.95 56.06 20.15
CA GLU A 80 2.82 55.32 19.24
C GLU A 80 2.04 54.73 18.05
N TRP A 81 0.92 54.04 18.29
CA TRP A 81 0.04 53.54 17.23
C TRP A 81 -0.45 54.67 16.29
N ILE A 82 -0.84 55.82 16.85
CA ILE A 82 -1.21 57.00 16.05
C ILE A 82 -0.02 57.46 15.19
N ARG A 83 1.18 57.64 15.79
CA ARG A 83 2.37 58.12 15.08
C ARG A 83 2.76 57.19 13.92
N THR A 84 2.84 55.89 14.18
CA THR A 84 3.26 54.89 13.18
C THR A 84 2.26 54.79 12.03
N LEU A 85 0.95 54.78 12.32
CA LEU A 85 -0.07 54.74 11.26
C LEU A 85 -0.13 56.05 10.46
N GLN A 86 0.06 57.22 11.10
CA GLN A 86 0.17 58.50 10.40
C GLN A 86 1.40 58.52 9.47
N GLN A 87 2.56 58.07 9.94
CA GLN A 87 3.79 58.03 9.14
C GLN A 87 3.63 57.17 7.88
N ILE A 88 3.20 55.91 8.01
CA ILE A 88 3.10 55.01 6.84
C ILE A 88 2.02 55.48 5.86
N ALA A 89 0.91 56.06 6.35
CA ALA A 89 -0.11 56.67 5.48
C ALA A 89 0.45 57.87 4.69
N GLU A 90 1.26 58.73 5.31
CA GLU A 90 1.85 59.90 4.64
C GLU A 90 2.98 59.51 3.67
N GLU A 91 3.83 58.53 4.03
CA GLU A 91 4.81 57.94 3.11
C GLU A 91 4.15 57.32 1.86
N ARG A 92 2.98 56.70 2.02
CA ARG A 92 2.17 56.16 0.90
C ARG A 92 1.60 57.28 0.03
N LYS A 93 1.09 58.38 0.61
CA LYS A 93 0.63 59.57 -0.17
C LYS A 93 1.77 60.19 -0.97
N GLY A 94 2.95 60.35 -0.37
CA GLY A 94 4.15 60.85 -1.05
C GLY A 94 4.53 59.98 -2.27
N LYS A 95 4.52 58.65 -2.11
CA LYS A 95 4.79 57.71 -3.21
C LYS A 95 3.69 57.68 -4.28
N ALA A 96 2.43 57.97 -3.92
CA ALA A 96 1.34 58.09 -4.89
C ALA A 96 1.53 59.30 -5.83
N ALA A 97 1.90 60.47 -5.29
CA ALA A 97 2.12 61.68 -6.08
C ALA A 97 3.25 61.55 -7.12
N VAL A 98 4.29 60.75 -6.83
CA VAL A 98 5.40 60.50 -7.78
C VAL A 98 4.95 59.67 -8.99
N ARG A 99 3.97 58.76 -8.83
CA ARG A 99 3.45 57.96 -9.95
C ARG A 99 2.65 58.77 -10.98
N THR A 100 2.12 59.94 -10.60
CA THR A 100 1.27 60.78 -11.47
C THR A 100 2.02 61.41 -12.66
N SER A 101 3.36 61.37 -12.68
CA SER A 101 4.16 62.01 -13.75
C SER A 101 4.44 61.15 -14.99
N MET A 102 4.11 59.85 -15.00
CA MET A 102 4.37 58.96 -16.16
C MET A 102 3.29 57.88 -16.35
N SER A 103 2.09 58.28 -16.78
CA SER A 103 1.21 57.55 -17.73
C SER A 103 -0.19 58.15 -17.71
N LEU A 104 -0.65 58.75 -18.82
CA LEU A 104 -2.09 58.98 -19.05
C LEU A 104 -2.67 57.76 -19.78
N ALA A 105 -3.03 56.73 -19.04
CA ALA A 105 -3.85 55.62 -19.53
C ALA A 105 -4.64 54.96 -18.38
N THR A 106 -5.97 54.99 -18.48
CA THR A 106 -6.94 54.19 -17.70
C THR A 106 -6.81 54.15 -16.17
N ASP A 107 -7.55 55.04 -15.49
CA ASP A 107 -7.89 54.88 -14.07
C ASP A 107 -8.80 53.67 -13.83
N SER A 108 -8.24 52.58 -13.30
CA SER A 108 -8.89 51.82 -12.22
C SER A 108 -7.89 50.91 -11.53
N ALA A 109 -7.71 51.06 -10.21
CA ALA A 109 -6.82 50.23 -9.40
C ALA A 109 -7.46 48.88 -9.03
N THR A 110 -7.86 48.11 -10.04
CA THR A 110 -8.25 46.70 -9.91
C THR A 110 -7.19 45.88 -10.63
N GLU A 111 -6.25 45.30 -9.87
CA GLU A 111 -5.30 44.32 -10.44
C GLU A 111 -6.10 43.12 -10.97
N LEU A 112 -5.62 42.49 -12.05
CA LEU A 112 -6.38 41.44 -12.74
C LEU A 112 -6.63 40.27 -11.79
N ALA A 113 -7.90 40.06 -11.42
CA ALA A 113 -8.33 38.91 -10.66
C ALA A 113 -8.61 37.74 -11.62
N ASP A 114 -7.87 36.65 -11.46
CA ASP A 114 -7.94 35.46 -12.32
C ASP A 114 -9.32 34.79 -12.24
N LYS A 115 -9.95 34.84 -11.06
CA LYS A 115 -11.37 34.52 -10.86
C LYS A 115 -11.93 35.27 -9.65
N SER A 116 -13.16 35.76 -9.75
CA SER A 116 -13.89 36.32 -8.61
C SER A 116 -15.37 35.94 -8.62
N GLY A 117 -16.00 35.86 -7.46
CA GLY A 117 -17.39 35.43 -7.32
C GLY A 117 -17.78 35.10 -5.87
N PHE A 118 -18.85 34.32 -5.69
CA PHE A 118 -19.37 33.99 -4.36
C PHE A 118 -19.23 32.51 -4.04
N LEU A 119 -18.68 32.18 -2.86
CA LEU A 119 -18.53 30.79 -2.39
C LEU A 119 -19.07 30.63 -0.96
N GLU A 120 -19.64 29.45 -0.66
CA GLU A 120 -20.03 29.08 0.71
C GLU A 120 -18.85 28.47 1.45
N LEU A 121 -18.29 29.18 2.44
CA LEU A 121 -17.23 28.67 3.30
C LEU A 121 -17.82 28.00 4.55
N ARG A 122 -17.53 26.71 4.76
CA ARG A 122 -18.04 25.92 5.88
C ARG A 122 -17.80 26.61 7.23
N GLY A 123 -18.89 26.86 7.96
CA GLY A 123 -18.90 27.58 9.25
C GLY A 123 -19.26 29.07 9.16
N PHE A 124 -19.34 29.66 7.97
CA PHE A 124 -19.93 31.00 7.76
C PHE A 124 -21.43 30.88 7.45
N LYS A 125 -22.23 31.85 7.92
CA LYS A 125 -23.69 31.88 7.73
C LYS A 125 -24.15 32.44 6.38
N HIS A 126 -23.23 32.96 5.57
CA HIS A 126 -23.49 33.62 4.30
C HIS A 126 -22.34 33.34 3.34
N LYS A 127 -22.62 33.35 2.03
CA LYS A 127 -21.59 33.33 0.98
C LYS A 127 -20.59 34.45 1.19
N LEU A 128 -19.30 34.13 1.06
CA LEU A 128 -18.21 35.10 1.00
C LEU A 128 -17.97 35.48 -0.45
N PHE A 129 -17.51 36.71 -0.68
CA PHE A 129 -17.00 37.10 -1.99
C PHE A 129 -15.50 36.76 -2.04
N VAL A 130 -15.12 35.87 -2.95
CA VAL A 130 -13.76 35.30 -3.05
C VAL A 130 -13.10 35.82 -4.32
N VAL A 131 -11.79 36.05 -4.25
CA VAL A 131 -10.99 36.59 -5.36
C VAL A 131 -9.66 35.84 -5.41
N VAL A 132 -9.37 35.19 -6.54
CA VAL A 132 -8.02 34.72 -6.90
C VAL A 132 -7.33 35.87 -7.62
N ALA A 133 -6.11 36.22 -7.20
CA ALA A 133 -5.28 37.22 -7.87
C ALA A 133 -3.79 36.86 -7.69
N GLY A 134 -3.16 36.35 -8.74
CA GLY A 134 -1.74 35.98 -8.76
C GLY A 134 -1.42 34.91 -7.72
N ASP A 135 -0.56 35.22 -6.74
CA ASP A 135 -0.10 34.27 -5.72
C ASP A 135 -1.02 34.13 -4.49
N LYS A 136 -2.19 34.80 -4.49
CA LYS A 136 -3.08 34.91 -3.31
C LYS A 136 -4.56 34.70 -3.62
N VAL A 137 -5.26 34.13 -2.64
CA VAL A 137 -6.73 34.09 -2.60
C VAL A 137 -7.24 34.97 -1.45
N PHE A 138 -8.04 35.98 -1.78
CA PHE A 138 -8.61 36.94 -0.85
C PHE A 138 -10.06 36.59 -0.51
N LEU A 139 -10.43 36.71 0.77
CA LEU A 139 -11.77 36.45 1.28
C LEU A 139 -12.41 37.75 1.78
N TYR A 140 -13.52 38.16 1.17
CA TYR A 140 -14.30 39.35 1.54
C TYR A 140 -15.69 38.97 2.05
N LYS A 141 -16.31 39.81 2.88
CA LYS A 141 -17.66 39.54 3.40
C LYS A 141 -18.73 39.62 2.30
N ASN A 142 -18.55 40.51 1.33
CA ASN A 142 -19.42 40.72 0.17
C ASN A 142 -18.67 41.53 -0.91
N ALA A 143 -19.29 41.72 -2.08
CA ALA A 143 -18.75 42.53 -3.19
C ALA A 143 -18.66 44.05 -2.90
N GLU A 144 -19.06 44.50 -1.71
CA GLU A 144 -18.87 45.87 -1.24
C GLU A 144 -17.59 45.99 -0.42
N ASP A 145 -17.40 45.15 0.61
CA ASP A 145 -16.12 44.99 1.32
C ASP A 145 -14.97 44.72 0.31
N TYR A 146 -15.21 44.02 -0.81
CA TYR A 146 -14.24 43.89 -1.93
C TYR A 146 -13.90 45.23 -2.61
N ARG A 147 -14.89 45.98 -3.12
CA ARG A 147 -14.67 47.29 -3.77
C ARG A 147 -14.06 48.34 -2.83
N LEU A 148 -14.16 48.12 -1.52
CA LEU A 148 -13.52 48.92 -0.47
C LEU A 148 -12.12 48.42 -0.06
N GLY A 149 -11.69 47.25 -0.57
CA GLY A 149 -10.43 46.59 -0.19
C GLY A 149 -10.41 45.97 1.21
N ILE A 150 -11.54 45.95 1.93
CA ILE A 150 -11.62 45.58 3.35
C ILE A 150 -11.88 44.07 3.50
N GLY A 151 -10.85 43.27 3.25
CA GLY A 151 -10.88 41.81 3.38
C GLY A 151 -11.13 41.29 4.80
N ILE A 152 -11.46 40.00 4.90
CA ILE A 152 -11.41 39.23 6.15
C ILE A 152 -9.95 38.79 6.37
N THR A 153 -9.41 38.05 5.39
CA THR A 153 -8.03 37.59 5.30
C THR A 153 -7.68 37.33 3.84
N TYR A 154 -6.40 37.13 3.54
CA TYR A 154 -5.95 36.43 2.34
C TYR A 154 -5.32 35.07 2.72
N ILE A 155 -5.07 34.24 1.72
CA ILE A 155 -4.38 32.95 1.78
C ILE A 155 -3.26 33.01 0.73
N GLU A 156 -2.04 32.63 1.09
CA GLU A 156 -0.89 32.55 0.17
C GLU A 156 -0.89 31.17 -0.50
N MET A 157 -0.85 31.14 -1.82
CA MET A 157 -1.07 29.90 -2.59
C MET A 157 0.22 29.09 -2.80
N ASN A 158 1.37 29.66 -2.46
CA ASN A 158 2.65 28.95 -2.28
C ASN A 158 2.61 27.85 -1.19
N VAL A 159 1.63 27.90 -0.28
CA VAL A 159 1.36 26.88 0.75
C VAL A 159 -0.05 26.27 0.60
N GLY A 160 -0.73 26.52 -0.52
CA GLY A 160 -2.05 26.01 -0.83
C GLY A 160 -2.02 24.64 -1.52
N ASN A 161 -3.02 23.81 -1.23
CA ASN A 161 -3.30 22.57 -1.95
C ASN A 161 -4.82 22.39 -2.07
N VAL A 162 -5.35 22.28 -3.29
CA VAL A 162 -6.80 22.14 -3.53
C VAL A 162 -7.16 20.67 -3.69
N LYS A 163 -8.25 20.24 -3.07
CA LYS A 163 -8.83 18.90 -3.25
C LYS A 163 -10.33 18.98 -3.45
N GLU A 164 -10.85 18.24 -4.40
CA GLU A 164 -12.29 18.02 -4.52
C GLU A 164 -12.77 17.07 -3.40
N VAL A 165 -13.96 17.35 -2.84
CA VAL A 165 -14.52 16.64 -1.68
C VAL A 165 -15.86 16.02 -2.02
N ASP A 166 -16.73 16.77 -2.68
CA ASP A 166 -18.01 16.28 -3.21
C ASP A 166 -18.34 16.95 -4.55
N ARG A 167 -19.55 16.73 -5.05
CA ARG A 167 -20.02 17.19 -6.37
C ARG A 167 -20.03 18.73 -6.54
N ARG A 168 -20.00 19.50 -5.46
CA ARG A 168 -19.89 20.98 -5.46
C ARG A 168 -18.87 21.51 -4.44
N GLY A 169 -18.44 20.68 -3.49
CA GLY A 169 -17.51 21.01 -2.42
C GLY A 169 -16.03 20.74 -2.74
N PHE A 170 -15.16 21.68 -2.39
CA PHE A 170 -13.70 21.53 -2.48
C PHE A 170 -12.98 22.16 -1.27
N ASP A 171 -11.88 21.54 -0.84
CA ASP A 171 -11.04 21.98 0.27
C ASP A 171 -9.76 22.66 -0.25
N LEU A 172 -9.58 23.95 0.07
CA LEU A 172 -8.27 24.59 0.01
C LEU A 172 -7.54 24.32 1.34
N THR A 173 -6.60 23.38 1.32
CA THR A 173 -5.77 23.00 2.46
C THR A 173 -4.51 23.86 2.53
N THR A 174 -4.18 24.34 3.73
CA THR A 174 -2.87 24.93 4.07
C THR A 174 -2.27 24.21 5.30
N PRO A 175 -0.98 24.40 5.63
CA PRO A 175 -0.38 23.82 6.84
C PRO A 175 -1.05 24.22 8.16
N TYR A 176 -1.87 25.29 8.15
CA TYR A 176 -2.46 25.89 9.33
C TYR A 176 -3.98 25.72 9.42
N ARG A 177 -4.66 25.52 8.27
CA ARG A 177 -6.13 25.45 8.19
C ARG A 177 -6.61 24.83 6.87
N ILE A 178 -7.75 24.14 6.95
CA ILE A 178 -8.54 23.74 5.76
C ILE A 178 -9.68 24.76 5.59
N PHE A 179 -9.88 25.21 4.35
CA PHE A 179 -10.98 26.07 3.93
C PHE A 179 -11.90 25.28 2.98
N SER A 180 -12.96 24.68 3.53
CA SER A 180 -13.97 23.93 2.77
C SER A 180 -14.97 24.89 2.11
N PHE A 181 -14.88 25.03 0.80
CA PHE A 181 -15.80 25.82 -0.02
C PHE A 181 -16.85 24.93 -0.69
N SER A 182 -18.05 25.47 -0.94
CA SER A 182 -18.99 24.94 -1.94
C SER A 182 -19.33 26.01 -2.96
N ALA A 183 -19.34 25.62 -4.23
CA ALA A 183 -19.89 26.38 -5.35
C ALA A 183 -21.40 26.11 -5.51
N ASP A 184 -22.10 26.87 -6.37
CA ASP A 184 -23.51 26.62 -6.66
C ASP A 184 -23.72 25.42 -7.60
N SER A 185 -22.76 25.15 -8.48
CA SER A 185 -22.81 24.06 -9.47
C SER A 185 -21.49 23.27 -9.57
N GLU A 186 -21.58 22.08 -10.19
CA GLU A 186 -20.44 21.20 -10.47
C GLU A 186 -19.43 21.86 -11.44
N GLN A 187 -19.92 22.52 -12.49
CA GLN A 187 -19.09 23.30 -13.41
C GLN A 187 -18.37 24.45 -12.70
N GLU A 188 -19.09 25.23 -11.87
CA GLU A 188 -18.47 26.35 -11.16
C GLU A 188 -17.38 25.87 -10.19
N LYS A 189 -17.58 24.72 -9.53
CA LYS A 189 -16.55 24.03 -8.72
C LYS A 189 -15.31 23.72 -9.56
N GLU A 190 -15.45 23.23 -10.79
CA GLU A 190 -14.30 22.95 -11.68
C GLU A 190 -13.52 24.21 -12.03
N GLU A 191 -14.21 25.28 -12.44
CA GLU A 191 -13.58 26.57 -12.75
C GLU A 191 -12.86 27.20 -11.54
N TRP A 192 -13.40 27.02 -10.31
CA TRP A 192 -12.74 27.48 -9.08
C TRP A 192 -11.52 26.64 -8.70
N VAL A 193 -11.61 25.32 -8.84
CA VAL A 193 -10.49 24.40 -8.60
C VAL A 193 -9.36 24.66 -9.60
N GLU A 194 -9.68 24.86 -10.88
CA GLU A 194 -8.69 25.20 -11.92
C GLU A 194 -8.00 26.55 -11.62
N ALA A 195 -8.76 27.61 -11.36
CA ALA A 195 -8.19 28.94 -11.06
C ALA A 195 -7.29 28.93 -9.81
N MET A 196 -7.70 28.26 -8.73
CA MET A 196 -6.87 28.14 -7.52
C MET A 196 -5.65 27.23 -7.75
N GLN A 197 -5.76 26.16 -8.55
CA GLN A 197 -4.65 25.28 -8.87
C GLN A 197 -3.63 25.94 -9.83
N GLN A 198 -4.08 26.82 -10.72
CA GLN A 198 -3.22 27.68 -11.53
C GLN A 198 -2.48 28.70 -10.64
N SER A 199 -3.19 29.40 -9.76
CA SER A 199 -2.60 30.33 -8.78
C SER A 199 -1.54 29.67 -7.86
N ILE A 200 -1.78 28.43 -7.39
CA ILE A 200 -0.75 27.62 -6.69
C ILE A 200 0.46 27.36 -7.60
N THR A 201 0.24 27.02 -8.86
CA THR A 201 1.32 26.73 -9.82
C THR A 201 2.16 27.97 -10.09
N GLU A 202 1.54 29.14 -10.23
CA GLU A 202 2.21 30.42 -10.45
C GLU A 202 2.99 30.87 -9.21
N ALA A 203 2.37 30.81 -8.03
CA ALA A 203 2.99 31.12 -6.73
C ALA A 203 4.23 30.25 -6.40
N LEU A 204 4.32 29.06 -7.02
CA LEU A 204 5.44 28.13 -6.90
C LEU A 204 6.44 28.22 -8.06
N SER A 205 6.17 29.03 -9.10
CA SER A 205 6.99 29.06 -10.31
C SER A 205 8.02 30.19 -10.36
N ASN A 206 9.27 29.84 -10.64
CA ASN A 206 10.25 30.74 -11.23
C ASN A 206 10.64 30.22 -12.62
N SER A 207 10.35 30.98 -13.68
CA SER A 207 10.66 30.59 -15.06
C SER A 207 12.15 30.75 -15.44
N GLU A 208 12.94 31.48 -14.65
CA GLU A 208 14.35 31.80 -14.92
C GLU A 208 15.20 30.58 -15.32
N VAL A 209 15.11 29.50 -14.54
CA VAL A 209 15.84 28.24 -14.82
C VAL A 209 15.33 27.56 -16.09
N ALA A 210 14.02 27.59 -16.32
CA ALA A 210 13.41 26.98 -17.51
C ALA A 210 13.84 27.70 -18.79
N GLU A 211 13.76 29.04 -18.83
CA GLU A 211 14.21 29.83 -19.98
C GLU A 211 15.73 29.67 -20.23
N ARG A 212 16.55 29.62 -19.16
CA ARG A 212 18.00 29.34 -19.29
C ARG A 212 18.29 27.97 -19.89
N ILE A 213 17.53 26.93 -19.56
CA ILE A 213 17.70 25.56 -20.10
C ILE A 213 17.12 25.46 -21.52
N TRP A 214 16.00 26.13 -21.81
CA TRP A 214 15.39 26.24 -23.13
C TRP A 214 16.12 27.18 -24.10
N ALA A 215 17.17 27.88 -23.66
CA ALA A 215 18.10 28.56 -24.55
C ALA A 215 18.74 27.59 -25.57
N VAL A 216 18.89 26.31 -25.19
CA VAL A 216 19.32 25.22 -26.08
C VAL A 216 18.11 24.63 -26.81
N GLU A 217 18.14 24.64 -28.15
CA GLU A 217 16.99 24.22 -28.98
C GLU A 217 16.49 22.79 -28.69
N SER A 218 17.41 21.83 -28.50
CA SER A 218 17.05 20.43 -28.18
C SER A 218 16.34 20.27 -26.83
N ASN A 219 16.56 21.19 -25.89
CA ASN A 219 15.93 21.18 -24.57
C ASN A 219 14.49 21.76 -24.61
N ARG A 220 14.09 22.41 -25.71
CA ARG A 220 12.72 22.92 -25.91
C ARG A 220 11.70 21.83 -26.23
N PHE A 221 12.15 20.59 -26.46
CA PHE A 221 11.30 19.44 -26.76
C PHE A 221 11.63 18.30 -25.80
N CYS A 222 10.60 17.59 -25.32
CA CYS A 222 10.74 16.49 -24.37
C CYS A 222 11.59 15.35 -24.94
N ALA A 223 12.65 14.97 -24.23
CA ALA A 223 13.64 13.97 -24.65
C ALA A 223 13.08 12.61 -25.09
N ASP A 224 11.88 12.25 -24.64
CA ASP A 224 11.26 10.94 -24.91
C ASP A 224 10.14 10.98 -25.95
N CYS A 225 9.51 12.14 -26.18
CA CYS A 225 8.24 12.19 -26.92
C CYS A 225 8.01 13.47 -27.75
N GLY A 226 9.00 14.36 -27.84
CA GLY A 226 8.91 15.57 -28.66
C GLY A 226 7.93 16.65 -28.18
N SER A 227 7.23 16.45 -27.06
CA SER A 227 6.31 17.47 -26.50
C SER A 227 7.05 18.79 -26.23
N PRO A 228 6.58 19.94 -26.73
CA PRO A 228 7.27 21.22 -26.58
C PRO A 228 7.25 21.75 -25.13
N LYS A 229 8.19 22.68 -24.85
CA LYS A 229 8.42 23.38 -23.57
C LYS A 229 8.33 22.46 -22.33
N PRO A 230 9.25 21.48 -22.20
CA PRO A 230 9.27 20.57 -21.05
C PRO A 230 9.67 21.29 -19.75
N ASP A 231 8.75 21.33 -18.78
CA ASP A 231 8.88 21.97 -17.46
C ASP A 231 9.59 21.13 -16.36
N TRP A 232 10.08 19.93 -16.71
CA TRP A 232 10.69 18.97 -15.79
C TRP A 232 11.99 18.42 -16.37
N ALA A 233 12.85 17.86 -15.52
CA ALA A 233 14.08 17.20 -15.93
C ALA A 233 14.38 15.98 -15.05
N SER A 234 15.24 15.08 -15.52
CA SER A 234 15.93 14.07 -14.72
C SER A 234 17.39 14.45 -14.59
N ILE A 235 17.81 14.85 -13.38
CA ILE A 235 19.09 15.52 -13.16
C ILE A 235 20.30 14.60 -13.32
N ASN A 236 20.15 13.28 -13.05
CA ASN A 236 21.23 12.31 -13.20
C ASN A 236 21.36 11.74 -14.63
N LEU A 237 20.28 11.80 -15.42
CA LEU A 237 20.24 11.39 -16.83
C LEU A 237 20.50 12.56 -17.79
N CYS A 238 20.52 13.80 -17.27
CA CYS A 238 20.66 15.06 -18.01
C CYS A 238 19.61 15.29 -19.13
N VAL A 239 18.38 14.81 -18.94
CA VAL A 239 17.25 14.97 -19.88
C VAL A 239 16.15 15.88 -19.35
N VAL A 240 15.58 16.69 -20.24
CA VAL A 240 14.45 17.61 -20.03
C VAL A 240 13.19 17.00 -20.66
N ILE A 241 12.14 16.85 -19.85
CA ILE A 241 10.97 15.99 -20.10
C ILE A 241 9.65 16.69 -19.74
N CYS A 242 8.54 16.40 -20.43
CA CYS A 242 7.26 17.05 -20.15
C CYS A 242 6.55 16.46 -18.91
N LYS A 243 5.57 17.17 -18.34
CA LYS A 243 4.82 16.78 -17.12
C LYS A 243 4.31 15.32 -17.14
N ARG A 244 3.85 14.82 -18.31
CA ARG A 244 3.40 13.43 -18.50
C ARG A 244 4.54 12.40 -18.51
N CYS A 245 5.69 12.72 -19.09
CA CYS A 245 6.89 11.86 -19.01
C CYS A 245 7.49 11.87 -17.61
N ALA A 246 7.54 13.03 -16.95
CA ALA A 246 7.96 13.17 -15.55
C ALA A 246 7.07 12.39 -14.56
N GLY A 247 5.81 12.10 -14.92
CA GLY A 247 4.96 11.14 -14.19
C GLY A 247 5.49 9.71 -14.27
N GLU A 248 5.67 9.19 -15.49
CA GLU A 248 6.16 7.83 -15.73
C GLU A 248 7.60 7.62 -15.23
N HIS A 249 8.49 8.62 -15.37
CA HIS A 249 9.84 8.57 -14.81
C HIS A 249 9.83 8.35 -13.28
N ARG A 250 8.92 8.99 -12.53
CA ARG A 250 8.80 8.73 -11.08
C ARG A 250 8.47 7.26 -10.79
N GLY A 251 7.71 6.61 -11.67
CA GLY A 251 7.39 5.18 -11.63
C GLY A 251 8.57 4.23 -11.91
N LEU A 252 9.69 4.72 -12.46
CA LEU A 252 10.93 3.95 -12.60
C LEU A 252 11.73 3.87 -11.30
N GLY A 253 11.58 4.87 -10.41
CA GLY A 253 12.24 4.96 -9.10
C GLY A 253 13.52 5.82 -9.07
N PRO A 254 13.88 6.37 -7.89
CA PRO A 254 14.94 7.37 -7.74
C PRO A 254 16.37 6.83 -7.93
N GLY A 255 16.55 5.50 -7.95
CA GLY A 255 17.82 4.85 -8.30
C GLY A 255 18.09 4.80 -9.81
N ILE A 256 17.10 5.08 -10.66
CA ILE A 256 17.23 5.16 -12.12
C ILE A 256 17.16 6.62 -12.57
N THR A 257 16.18 7.38 -12.05
CA THR A 257 15.87 8.72 -12.56
C THR A 257 15.46 9.70 -11.45
N LYS A 258 16.19 10.80 -11.33
CA LYS A 258 16.01 11.82 -10.29
C LYS A 258 15.24 13.02 -10.83
N VAL A 259 13.91 12.88 -10.89
CA VAL A 259 12.99 13.89 -11.45
C VAL A 259 12.93 15.17 -10.61
N ARG A 260 13.04 16.33 -11.26
CA ARG A 260 12.90 17.69 -10.70
C ARG A 260 12.11 18.61 -11.62
N SER A 261 11.45 19.62 -11.07
CA SER A 261 10.80 20.70 -11.82
C SER A 261 11.82 21.78 -12.15
N LEU A 262 11.81 22.29 -13.39
CA LEU A 262 12.59 23.49 -13.74
C LEU A 262 12.07 24.73 -13.01
N LYS A 263 10.74 24.78 -12.77
CA LYS A 263 10.05 25.97 -12.25
C LYS A 263 9.93 26.01 -10.72
N MET A 264 9.80 24.85 -10.06
CA MET A 264 9.48 24.79 -8.62
C MET A 264 10.67 24.40 -7.72
N ASP A 265 11.60 23.57 -8.18
CA ASP A 265 12.66 23.00 -7.33
C ASP A 265 13.90 23.92 -7.20
N ARG A 266 13.70 25.23 -6.94
CA ARG A 266 14.77 26.27 -6.98
C ARG A 266 16.05 25.89 -6.21
N LYS A 267 15.94 25.18 -5.08
CA LYS A 267 17.10 24.77 -4.26
C LYS A 267 17.99 23.68 -4.89
N VAL A 268 17.55 23.06 -5.98
CA VAL A 268 18.29 21.97 -6.65
C VAL A 268 19.07 22.48 -7.87
N TRP A 269 18.66 23.61 -8.44
CA TRP A 269 19.29 24.20 -9.62
C TRP A 269 20.45 25.11 -9.23
N THR A 270 21.62 24.50 -9.05
CA THR A 270 22.93 25.18 -8.96
C THR A 270 23.33 25.75 -10.32
N GLU A 271 24.28 26.69 -10.32
CA GLU A 271 24.84 27.25 -11.57
C GLU A 271 25.54 26.15 -12.38
N GLU A 272 26.26 25.26 -11.72
CA GLU A 272 26.89 24.06 -12.27
C GLU A 272 25.88 23.11 -12.94
N LEU A 273 24.72 22.87 -12.31
CA LEU A 273 23.69 21.99 -12.88
C LEU A 273 23.01 22.64 -14.10
N ILE A 274 22.81 23.96 -14.08
CA ILE A 274 22.29 24.69 -15.25
C ILE A 274 23.35 24.66 -16.38
N GLU A 275 24.62 24.91 -16.08
CA GLU A 275 25.74 24.80 -17.03
C GLU A 275 25.84 23.38 -17.65
N LEU A 276 25.66 22.33 -16.84
CA LEU A 276 25.60 20.93 -17.28
C LEU A 276 24.44 20.68 -18.25
N PHE A 277 23.23 21.16 -17.94
CA PHE A 277 22.08 21.04 -18.84
C PHE A 277 22.18 21.91 -20.11
N GLN A 278 22.94 23.00 -20.07
CA GLN A 278 23.21 23.85 -21.23
C GLN A 278 24.29 23.27 -22.17
N ARG A 279 25.30 22.57 -21.63
CA ARG A 279 26.37 21.95 -22.43
C ARG A 279 26.04 20.52 -22.91
N PHE A 280 25.26 19.78 -22.15
CA PHE A 280 24.97 18.36 -22.43
C PHE A 280 23.54 18.16 -22.96
N GLY A 281 22.56 18.29 -22.06
CA GLY A 281 21.13 18.31 -22.37
C GLY A 281 20.61 17.15 -23.22
N ASN A 282 19.45 17.39 -23.85
CA ASN A 282 18.69 16.36 -24.55
C ASN A 282 19.41 15.74 -25.75
N ILE A 283 20.24 16.50 -26.46
CA ILE A 283 20.90 16.02 -27.68
C ILE A 283 21.98 14.98 -27.34
N MET A 284 22.91 15.30 -26.43
CA MET A 284 23.96 14.36 -26.02
C MET A 284 23.37 13.17 -25.26
N ALA A 285 22.41 13.41 -24.37
CA ALA A 285 21.75 12.34 -23.64
C ALA A 285 20.98 11.38 -24.57
N ASN A 286 20.36 11.85 -25.66
CA ASN A 286 19.72 10.96 -26.65
C ASN A 286 20.71 10.33 -27.64
N HIS A 287 21.88 10.93 -27.93
CA HIS A 287 22.95 10.26 -28.66
C HIS A 287 23.43 9.00 -27.92
N PHE A 288 23.38 8.98 -26.59
CA PHE A 288 23.52 7.74 -25.82
C PHE A 288 22.19 6.97 -25.74
N TRP A 289 21.19 7.46 -24.99
CA TRP A 289 19.99 6.70 -24.58
C TRP A 289 19.01 6.35 -25.70
N ALA A 290 19.08 7.00 -26.86
CA ALA A 290 18.12 6.82 -27.95
C ALA A 290 18.77 6.48 -29.31
N ALA A 291 20.07 6.15 -29.32
CA ALA A 291 20.86 5.84 -30.52
C ALA A 291 20.19 4.82 -31.46
N ASN A 292 19.56 3.80 -30.88
CA ASN A 292 19.00 2.64 -31.57
C ASN A 292 17.46 2.55 -31.40
N VAL A 293 16.75 3.67 -31.25
CA VAL A 293 15.26 3.66 -31.20
C VAL A 293 14.71 3.41 -32.62
N PRO A 294 14.01 2.29 -32.89
CA PRO A 294 13.36 2.09 -34.17
C PRO A 294 12.12 3.00 -34.29
N PRO A 295 11.80 3.56 -35.47
CA PRO A 295 10.64 4.43 -35.65
C PRO A 295 9.29 3.81 -35.25
N SER A 296 9.20 2.48 -35.19
CA SER A 296 8.02 1.72 -34.74
C SER A 296 7.83 1.69 -33.21
N GLU A 297 8.84 2.03 -32.42
CA GLU A 297 8.75 2.09 -30.95
C GLU A 297 8.88 3.52 -30.40
N ALA A 298 9.15 4.51 -31.26
CA ALA A 298 9.22 5.91 -30.90
C ALA A 298 7.84 6.47 -30.52
N ILE A 299 7.73 7.07 -29.33
CA ILE A 299 6.46 7.63 -28.81
C ILE A 299 6.31 9.12 -29.17
N SER A 300 5.06 9.60 -29.19
CA SER A 300 4.70 10.97 -29.60
C SER A 300 4.16 11.80 -28.43
N PRO A 301 3.82 13.09 -28.64
CA PRO A 301 3.10 13.89 -27.65
C PRO A 301 1.70 13.32 -27.35
N THR A 302 1.04 12.65 -28.31
CA THR A 302 -0.31 12.07 -28.14
C THR A 302 -0.30 10.69 -27.47
N SER A 303 0.83 9.97 -27.49
CA SER A 303 0.99 8.63 -26.86
C SER A 303 0.41 8.50 -25.45
N GLY A 304 -0.29 7.38 -25.22
CA GLY A 304 -0.95 7.05 -23.96
C GLY A 304 0.02 6.68 -22.85
N SER A 305 -0.42 6.75 -21.59
CA SER A 305 0.43 6.51 -20.41
C SER A 305 1.08 5.12 -20.40
N GLN A 306 0.33 4.06 -20.72
CA GLN A 306 0.87 2.69 -20.76
C GLN A 306 1.92 2.50 -21.87
N GLU A 307 1.72 3.12 -23.04
CA GLU A 307 2.69 3.11 -24.14
C GLU A 307 3.97 3.83 -23.74
N ARG A 308 3.85 5.04 -23.20
CA ARG A 308 4.96 5.81 -22.68
C ARG A 308 5.72 5.10 -21.55
N ARG A 309 5.01 4.43 -20.64
CA ARG A 309 5.61 3.63 -19.57
C ARG A 309 6.48 2.51 -20.11
N ARG A 310 6.01 1.77 -21.13
CA ARG A 310 6.82 0.74 -21.81
C ARG A 310 8.07 1.33 -22.45
N PHE A 311 7.93 2.42 -23.20
CA PHE A 311 9.08 3.08 -23.86
C PHE A 311 10.12 3.59 -22.85
N LEU A 312 9.70 4.23 -21.75
CA LEU A 312 10.62 4.74 -20.70
C LEU A 312 11.31 3.61 -19.91
N ILE A 313 10.63 2.49 -19.68
CA ILE A 313 11.24 1.28 -19.10
C ILE A 313 12.33 0.75 -20.05
N ALA A 314 12.00 0.54 -21.32
CA ALA A 314 12.94 0.06 -22.33
C ALA A 314 14.15 1.01 -22.51
N LYS A 315 13.89 2.33 -22.54
CA LYS A 315 14.93 3.36 -22.73
C LYS A 315 15.89 3.44 -21.54
N TYR A 316 15.38 3.56 -20.30
CA TYR A 316 16.21 3.94 -19.15
C TYR A 316 16.44 2.84 -18.09
N ARG A 317 15.53 1.86 -17.97
CA ARG A 317 15.71 0.72 -17.05
C ARG A 317 16.45 -0.42 -17.73
N GLU A 318 16.01 -0.80 -18.92
CA GLU A 318 16.61 -1.90 -19.69
C GLU A 318 17.81 -1.41 -20.52
N GLY A 319 17.85 -0.13 -20.89
CA GLY A 319 18.90 0.44 -21.73
C GLY A 319 18.84 -0.02 -23.20
N LYS A 320 17.71 -0.61 -23.63
CA LYS A 320 17.52 -1.31 -24.91
C LYS A 320 18.06 -0.54 -26.12
N TYR A 321 17.80 0.77 -26.19
CA TYR A 321 18.12 1.60 -27.35
C TYR A 321 19.48 2.30 -27.29
N ARG A 322 20.29 2.04 -26.26
CA ARG A 322 21.49 2.85 -26.01
C ARG A 322 22.63 2.59 -27.00
N HIS A 323 23.57 3.52 -27.08
CA HIS A 323 24.88 3.26 -27.66
C HIS A 323 25.77 2.53 -26.65
N TYR A 324 26.12 1.27 -26.89
CA TYR A 324 27.03 0.51 -26.02
C TYR A 324 28.48 0.97 -26.22
N HIS A 325 29.23 1.09 -25.13
CA HIS A 325 30.65 1.43 -25.17
C HIS A 325 31.49 0.22 -25.63
N PRO A 326 32.59 0.37 -26.40
CA PRO A 326 33.41 -0.77 -26.84
C PRO A 326 34.01 -1.61 -25.70
N LEU A 327 34.20 -1.03 -24.51
CA LEU A 327 34.67 -1.73 -23.30
C LEU A 327 33.51 -2.38 -22.50
N PHE A 328 32.27 -2.34 -23.00
CA PHE A 328 31.10 -2.85 -22.27
C PHE A 328 31.33 -4.28 -21.78
N GLY A 329 31.25 -4.46 -20.46
CA GLY A 329 31.41 -5.75 -19.82
C GLY A 329 32.82 -6.15 -19.39
N ASN A 330 33.86 -5.37 -19.72
CA ASN A 330 35.16 -5.45 -19.03
C ASN A 330 35.20 -4.41 -17.90
N GLN A 331 34.87 -4.81 -16.67
CA GLN A 331 34.75 -3.89 -15.54
C GLN A 331 36.04 -3.12 -15.25
N GLU A 332 37.21 -3.78 -15.29
CA GLU A 332 38.47 -3.13 -14.94
C GLU A 332 38.85 -2.06 -15.98
N GLU A 333 38.61 -2.32 -17.27
CA GLU A 333 38.86 -1.34 -18.32
C GLU A 333 37.81 -0.22 -18.34
N LEU A 334 36.55 -0.51 -18.01
CA LEU A 334 35.51 0.51 -17.81
C LEU A 334 35.83 1.45 -16.64
N ASP A 335 36.24 0.90 -15.50
CA ASP A 335 36.59 1.66 -14.30
C ASP A 335 37.88 2.48 -14.52
N ARG A 336 38.88 1.90 -15.20
CA ARG A 336 40.13 2.60 -15.59
C ARG A 336 39.88 3.70 -16.62
N ALA A 337 39.02 3.46 -17.60
CA ALA A 337 38.60 4.47 -18.57
C ALA A 337 37.79 5.60 -17.91
N LEU A 338 36.92 5.28 -16.93
CA LEU A 338 36.19 6.28 -16.16
C LEU A 338 37.15 7.19 -15.40
N CYS A 339 38.14 6.61 -14.70
CA CYS A 339 39.18 7.35 -14.01
C CYS A 339 39.97 8.29 -14.94
N ALA A 340 40.17 7.93 -16.21
CA ALA A 340 40.75 8.83 -17.20
C ALA A 340 39.75 9.92 -17.64
N ALA A 341 38.54 9.54 -18.06
CA ALA A 341 37.51 10.42 -18.62
C ALA A 341 37.14 11.57 -17.67
N VAL A 342 37.01 11.31 -16.36
CA VAL A 342 36.63 12.32 -15.36
C VAL A 342 37.70 13.37 -15.09
N THR A 343 38.94 13.18 -15.56
CA THR A 343 39.99 14.23 -15.56
C THR A 343 39.83 15.21 -16.73
N THR A 344 39.03 14.84 -17.73
CA THR A 344 38.73 15.62 -18.94
C THR A 344 37.36 16.30 -18.84
N SER A 345 37.05 17.19 -19.79
CA SER A 345 35.72 17.78 -19.93
C SER A 345 34.72 16.91 -20.71
N ASP A 346 35.07 15.67 -21.08
CA ASP A 346 34.18 14.81 -21.86
C ASP A 346 33.11 14.12 -20.98
N LEU A 347 31.95 14.75 -20.92
CA LEU A 347 30.76 14.26 -20.22
C LEU A 347 30.06 13.13 -21.01
N ALA A 348 30.30 13.00 -22.32
CA ALA A 348 29.65 11.98 -23.15
C ALA A 348 30.34 10.62 -22.97
N GLU A 349 31.67 10.62 -22.93
CA GLU A 349 32.47 9.47 -22.55
C GLU A 349 32.15 9.04 -21.10
N THR A 350 32.12 9.97 -20.13
CA THR A 350 31.71 9.65 -18.75
C THR A 350 30.28 9.11 -18.69
N GLN A 351 29.32 9.62 -19.48
CA GLN A 351 27.97 9.06 -19.55
C GLN A 351 27.99 7.63 -20.11
N ALA A 352 28.70 7.40 -21.22
CA ALA A 352 28.79 6.10 -21.86
C ALA A 352 29.39 5.06 -20.91
N LEU A 353 30.49 5.38 -20.22
CA LEU A 353 31.18 4.50 -19.29
C LEU A 353 30.33 4.14 -18.08
N LEU A 354 29.76 5.14 -17.36
CA LEU A 354 28.93 4.91 -16.17
C LEU A 354 27.73 4.01 -16.48
N PHE A 355 26.97 4.34 -17.53
CA PHE A 355 25.79 3.54 -17.87
C PHE A 355 26.14 2.23 -18.61
N CYS A 356 27.37 2.05 -19.08
CA CYS A 356 27.89 0.74 -19.50
C CYS A 356 28.45 -0.11 -18.34
N GLY A 357 28.36 0.36 -17.10
CA GLY A 357 28.66 -0.41 -15.89
C GLY A 357 29.84 0.10 -15.06
N ALA A 358 30.56 1.15 -15.50
CA ALA A 358 31.69 1.68 -14.73
C ALA A 358 31.23 2.16 -13.33
N SER A 359 31.95 1.76 -12.29
CA SER A 359 31.62 2.09 -10.91
C SER A 359 31.97 3.55 -10.61
N VAL A 360 30.96 4.36 -10.27
CA VAL A 360 31.11 5.77 -9.88
C VAL A 360 31.98 5.97 -8.61
N THR A 361 32.31 4.87 -7.92
CA THR A 361 33.24 4.80 -6.79
C THR A 361 34.25 3.65 -6.96
N CYS A 362 34.75 3.41 -8.18
CA CYS A 362 35.90 2.53 -8.38
C CYS A 362 37.16 3.05 -7.65
N ASP A 363 38.09 2.15 -7.36
CA ASP A 363 39.44 2.54 -6.94
C ASP A 363 40.20 3.11 -8.14
N THR A 364 40.95 4.16 -7.89
CA THR A 364 41.75 4.91 -8.86
C THR A 364 43.21 4.46 -8.87
N GLY A 365 43.63 3.68 -7.87
CA GLY A 365 45.03 3.36 -7.60
C GLY A 365 45.85 4.52 -7.00
N ASP A 366 45.21 5.66 -6.71
CA ASP A 366 45.87 6.85 -6.16
C ASP A 366 45.39 7.13 -4.72
N PRO A 367 46.24 6.90 -3.69
CA PRO A 367 45.89 7.14 -2.29
C PRO A 367 45.50 8.59 -1.95
N GLN A 368 45.84 9.57 -2.78
CA GLN A 368 45.44 10.97 -2.60
C GLN A 368 44.07 11.28 -3.23
N CYS A 369 43.60 10.46 -4.16
CA CYS A 369 42.33 10.65 -4.89
C CYS A 369 41.61 9.31 -5.10
N PRO A 370 41.18 8.60 -4.04
CA PRO A 370 40.72 7.20 -4.10
C PRO A 370 39.32 6.99 -4.73
N THR A 371 38.78 7.97 -5.47
CA THR A 371 37.53 7.83 -6.24
C THR A 371 37.54 8.72 -7.49
N PRO A 372 36.75 8.41 -8.54
CA PRO A 372 36.57 9.28 -9.71
C PRO A 372 36.16 10.72 -9.36
N LEU A 373 35.37 10.91 -8.30
CA LEU A 373 34.97 12.23 -7.83
C LEU A 373 36.17 13.06 -7.32
N ALA A 374 37.10 12.43 -6.60
CA ALA A 374 38.33 13.09 -6.14
C ALA A 374 39.31 13.37 -7.29
N LEU A 375 39.36 12.50 -8.31
CA LEU A 375 40.11 12.77 -9.55
C LEU A 375 39.54 13.97 -10.31
N ALA A 376 38.21 14.06 -10.45
CA ALA A 376 37.54 15.20 -11.07
C ALA A 376 37.80 16.50 -10.30
N GLU A 377 37.73 16.47 -8.97
CA GLU A 377 38.03 17.59 -8.07
C GLU A 377 39.49 18.08 -8.22
N ARG A 378 40.47 17.17 -8.13
CA ARG A 378 41.89 17.48 -8.35
C ARG A 378 42.17 18.02 -9.75
N SER A 379 41.37 17.62 -10.75
CA SER A 379 41.48 18.07 -12.14
C SER A 379 40.68 19.35 -12.42
N GLY A 380 39.97 19.91 -11.44
CA GLY A 380 39.13 21.11 -11.58
C GLY A 380 37.85 20.91 -12.42
N GLN A 381 37.46 19.67 -12.71
CA GLN A 381 36.35 19.34 -13.61
C GLN A 381 34.98 19.44 -12.93
N ARG A 382 34.58 20.67 -12.56
CA ARG A 382 33.31 20.99 -11.86
C ARG A 382 32.08 20.24 -12.41
N LEU A 383 31.94 20.14 -13.74
CA LEU A 383 30.79 19.50 -14.38
C LEU A 383 30.84 17.96 -14.31
N GLN A 384 32.04 17.36 -14.33
CA GLN A 384 32.19 15.93 -14.05
C GLN A 384 31.81 15.65 -12.59
N MET A 385 32.26 16.49 -11.64
CA MET A 385 31.88 16.36 -10.23
C MET A 385 30.37 16.40 -10.03
N GLU A 386 29.67 17.38 -10.62
CA GLU A 386 28.21 17.51 -10.55
C GLU A 386 27.50 16.27 -11.13
N PHE A 387 27.95 15.78 -12.30
CA PHE A 387 27.37 14.61 -12.95
C PHE A 387 27.61 13.30 -12.15
N LEU A 388 28.81 13.12 -11.58
CA LEU A 388 29.15 12.00 -10.70
C LEU A 388 28.33 12.05 -9.40
N LEU A 389 28.17 13.22 -8.79
CA LEU A 389 27.37 13.40 -7.57
C LEU A 389 25.90 13.01 -7.78
N HIS A 390 25.29 13.40 -8.90
CA HIS A 390 23.92 12.99 -9.22
C HIS A 390 23.80 11.49 -9.54
N ASN A 391 24.88 10.82 -9.94
CA ASN A 391 24.89 9.37 -10.20
C ASN A 391 25.48 8.51 -9.05
N LYS A 392 25.93 9.12 -7.94
CA LYS A 392 26.53 8.43 -6.77
C LYS A 392 25.63 7.40 -6.06
N THR A 393 24.33 7.33 -6.42
CA THR A 393 23.35 6.40 -5.82
C THR A 393 22.58 5.58 -6.86
N SER A 394 23.06 5.53 -8.10
CA SER A 394 22.41 4.83 -9.22
C SER A 394 23.35 3.75 -9.75
N GLY A 395 23.47 2.65 -9.02
CA GLY A 395 24.18 1.45 -9.49
C GLY A 395 23.45 0.84 -10.68
N TRP A 396 24.07 0.90 -11.85
CA TRP A 396 23.52 0.37 -13.10
C TRP A 396 24.03 -1.05 -13.33
N LEU A 397 23.14 -2.03 -13.48
CA LEU A 397 23.48 -3.46 -13.54
C LEU A 397 23.38 -4.02 -14.97
N GLY A 398 24.52 -4.33 -15.58
CA GLY A 398 24.64 -5.11 -16.83
C GLY A 398 26.04 -5.02 -17.45
N GLY A 399 26.53 -6.10 -18.09
CA GLY A 399 27.91 -6.21 -18.60
C GLY A 399 28.14 -7.44 -19.50
N CYS A 400 29.33 -8.07 -19.40
CA CYS A 400 29.89 -9.23 -20.13
C CYS A 400 30.73 -8.98 -21.41
N HIS A 401 31.70 -9.90 -21.66
CA HIS A 401 32.58 -10.17 -22.84
C HIS A 401 34.05 -9.70 -22.74
N GLY A 402 35.08 -10.39 -23.29
CA GLY A 402 35.21 -11.68 -24.03
C GLY A 402 36.56 -11.71 -24.81
N ALA A 403 37.10 -12.77 -25.44
CA ALA A 403 36.88 -14.24 -25.53
C ALA A 403 38.09 -14.89 -26.29
N GLY A 404 38.44 -16.19 -26.17
CA GLY A 404 39.71 -16.70 -26.77
C GLY A 404 40.00 -18.22 -26.96
N GLN A 405 39.51 -18.81 -28.07
CA GLN A 405 40.03 -19.95 -28.88
C GLN A 405 40.33 -21.39 -28.31
N SER A 406 39.56 -22.35 -28.87
CA SER A 406 39.98 -23.70 -29.39
C SER A 406 39.76 -24.99 -28.56
N SER A 407 39.54 -26.11 -29.27
CA SER A 407 38.94 -27.45 -28.95
C SER A 407 39.09 -28.13 -27.57
N GLY A 408 38.11 -28.93 -27.07
CA GLY A 408 36.72 -29.15 -27.54
C GLY A 408 36.03 -30.51 -27.28
N ARG A 409 34.77 -30.49 -26.83
CA ARG A 409 33.71 -31.51 -27.09
C ARG A 409 32.28 -30.92 -27.08
N LEU A 410 31.43 -31.39 -28.00
CA LEU A 410 30.18 -30.72 -28.40
C LEU A 410 28.92 -31.30 -27.73
N LEU A 411 27.91 -30.45 -27.49
CA LEU A 411 26.49 -30.81 -27.26
C LEU A 411 25.58 -29.64 -27.72
N SER A 412 25.20 -29.54 -29.00
CA SER A 412 24.26 -28.49 -29.53
C SER A 412 22.87 -28.55 -28.84
N ALA A 413 22.26 -27.46 -28.33
CA ALA A 413 21.69 -26.28 -29.05
C ALA A 413 20.50 -26.65 -29.99
N LEU A 414 19.40 -25.89 -30.13
CA LEU A 414 19.17 -24.43 -30.03
C LEU A 414 17.84 -24.01 -29.34
N LEU A 415 17.81 -22.72 -28.95
CA LEU A 415 16.72 -21.78 -28.63
C LEU A 415 15.23 -22.16 -28.83
N CYS A 416 14.43 -21.75 -27.85
CA CYS A 416 13.23 -20.91 -28.08
C CYS A 416 12.91 -20.11 -26.79
N CYS A 417 12.95 -18.77 -26.73
CA CYS A 417 13.46 -17.78 -27.70
C CYS A 417 13.94 -16.50 -26.95
N ALA A 418 14.89 -15.78 -27.53
CA ALA A 418 15.55 -14.55 -27.04
C ALA A 418 16.28 -14.59 -25.67
N GLU A 419 17.47 -13.98 -25.64
CA GLU A 419 18.27 -13.54 -24.46
C GLU A 419 18.82 -14.54 -23.42
N PHE A 420 18.52 -15.84 -23.45
CA PHE A 420 19.32 -16.81 -22.67
C PHE A 420 20.70 -17.07 -23.34
N SER A 421 21.77 -16.52 -22.75
CA SER A 421 23.15 -16.79 -23.19
C SER A 421 23.60 -18.18 -22.75
N ARG A 422 24.07 -19.02 -23.67
CA ARG A 422 24.60 -20.34 -23.31
C ARG A 422 25.93 -20.23 -22.56
N ARG A 423 26.06 -21.03 -21.50
CA ARG A 423 27.31 -21.22 -20.74
C ARG A 423 27.57 -22.72 -20.52
N TRP A 424 28.83 -23.05 -20.27
CA TRP A 424 29.26 -24.31 -19.67
C TRP A 424 29.50 -24.05 -18.19
N CYS A 425 29.08 -24.95 -17.29
CA CYS A 425 29.20 -24.75 -15.85
C CYS A 425 29.89 -25.96 -15.20
N THR A 426 30.69 -25.70 -14.17
CA THR A 426 31.30 -26.74 -13.33
C THR A 426 31.17 -26.35 -11.86
N LEU A 427 30.84 -27.33 -11.02
CA LEU A 427 30.90 -27.19 -9.56
C LEU A 427 32.09 -28.00 -9.06
N GLN A 428 33.13 -27.33 -8.57
CA GLN A 428 34.35 -27.95 -8.03
C GLN A 428 34.76 -27.23 -6.74
N ASP A 429 35.15 -27.99 -5.71
CA ASP A 429 35.71 -27.49 -4.43
C ASP A 429 34.95 -26.30 -3.79
N GLY A 430 33.62 -26.29 -3.92
CA GLY A 430 32.76 -25.24 -3.37
C GLY A 430 32.62 -23.99 -4.25
N VAL A 431 33.07 -24.02 -5.51
CA VAL A 431 32.94 -22.94 -6.48
C VAL A 431 32.13 -23.40 -7.70
N LEU A 432 31.09 -22.63 -8.04
CA LEU A 432 30.31 -22.77 -9.28
C LEU A 432 30.89 -21.83 -10.33
N SER A 433 31.85 -22.32 -11.09
CA SER A 433 32.52 -21.58 -12.18
C SER A 433 31.73 -21.78 -13.48
N TYR A 434 31.47 -20.68 -14.20
CA TYR A 434 30.78 -20.72 -15.49
C TYR A 434 31.60 -20.07 -16.60
N TYR A 435 31.53 -20.67 -17.78
CA TYR A 435 32.40 -20.44 -18.93
C TYR A 435 31.53 -20.22 -20.17
N GLU A 436 32.05 -19.51 -21.17
CA GLU A 436 31.36 -19.30 -22.45
C GLU A 436 31.10 -20.62 -23.20
N ASN A 437 32.00 -21.58 -23.06
CA ASN A 437 31.95 -22.93 -23.63
C ASN A 437 32.91 -23.88 -22.87
N ASP A 438 32.89 -25.15 -23.24
CA ASP A 438 33.63 -26.28 -22.65
C ASP A 438 35.18 -26.17 -22.70
N ARG A 439 35.71 -25.15 -23.39
CA ARG A 439 37.12 -25.06 -23.80
C ARG A 439 37.88 -23.93 -23.14
N ASN A 440 37.16 -22.94 -22.62
CA ASN A 440 37.78 -21.82 -21.92
C ASN A 440 38.41 -22.37 -20.63
N THR A 441 39.71 -22.20 -20.47
CA THR A 441 40.43 -22.57 -19.22
C THR A 441 40.20 -21.56 -18.10
N VAL A 442 39.72 -20.35 -18.43
CA VAL A 442 39.37 -19.28 -17.51
C VAL A 442 37.85 -19.09 -17.51
N PRO A 443 37.17 -19.09 -16.35
CA PRO A 443 35.74 -18.86 -16.28
C PRO A 443 35.37 -17.41 -16.60
N ASN A 444 34.19 -17.23 -17.20
CA ASN A 444 33.55 -15.94 -17.45
C ASN A 444 32.92 -15.35 -16.17
N GLY A 445 32.83 -16.15 -15.11
CA GLY A 445 32.51 -15.73 -13.76
C GLY A 445 32.44 -16.94 -12.83
N GLU A 446 32.58 -16.68 -11.54
CA GLU A 446 32.53 -17.71 -10.50
C GLU A 446 31.54 -17.26 -9.41
N ILE A 447 30.83 -18.23 -8.85
CA ILE A 447 29.96 -18.04 -7.70
C ILE A 447 30.48 -19.00 -6.64
N ARG A 448 31.11 -18.48 -5.59
CA ARG A 448 31.49 -19.34 -4.48
C ARG A 448 30.22 -19.76 -3.74
N VAL A 449 30.16 -21.02 -3.33
CA VAL A 449 28.97 -21.56 -2.68
C VAL A 449 28.82 -21.00 -1.24
N GLU A 450 29.93 -20.56 -0.62
CA GLU A 450 29.91 -19.75 0.60
C GLU A 450 29.15 -18.42 0.42
N GLU A 451 29.21 -17.78 -0.76
CA GLU A 451 28.52 -16.51 -1.03
C GLU A 451 27.02 -16.68 -1.30
N ILE A 452 26.50 -17.91 -1.42
CA ILE A 452 25.08 -18.16 -1.68
C ILE A 452 24.27 -17.91 -0.40
N VAL A 453 23.13 -17.24 -0.53
CA VAL A 453 22.17 -17.01 0.55
C VAL A 453 20.86 -17.78 0.33
N CYS A 454 20.47 -17.97 -0.94
CA CYS A 454 19.25 -18.70 -1.30
C CYS A 454 19.33 -19.36 -2.68
N LEU A 455 18.67 -20.52 -2.79
CA LEU A 455 18.46 -21.32 -3.99
C LEU A 455 16.95 -21.47 -4.22
N ARG A 456 16.48 -21.43 -5.47
CA ARG A 456 15.05 -21.59 -5.80
C ARG A 456 14.86 -22.31 -7.13
N LEU A 457 13.94 -23.28 -7.16
CA LEU A 457 13.51 -24.00 -8.36
C LEU A 457 12.20 -23.38 -8.90
N HIS A 458 12.00 -23.38 -10.22
CA HIS A 458 10.70 -23.04 -10.80
C HIS A 458 9.81 -24.29 -10.95
N SER A 459 8.78 -24.36 -10.11
CA SER A 459 7.75 -25.40 -10.15
C SER A 459 6.89 -25.30 -11.43
N PRO A 460 6.63 -26.42 -12.15
CA PRO A 460 5.69 -26.48 -13.27
C PRO A 460 4.32 -25.86 -12.93
N GLY A 461 3.72 -25.14 -13.88
CA GLY A 461 2.40 -24.52 -13.72
C GLY A 461 2.31 -23.31 -12.76
N ALA A 462 3.42 -22.87 -12.14
CA ALA A 462 3.39 -21.71 -11.26
C ALA A 462 3.09 -20.39 -12.02
N PRO A 463 2.09 -19.57 -11.61
CA PRO A 463 1.90 -18.24 -12.18
C PRO A 463 3.08 -17.33 -11.87
N GLN A 464 3.35 -16.39 -12.78
CA GLN A 464 4.55 -15.55 -12.76
C GLN A 464 4.60 -14.61 -11.54
N HIS A 465 5.82 -14.40 -11.03
CA HIS A 465 6.12 -13.60 -9.83
C HIS A 465 5.68 -12.12 -10.00
N PRO A 466 5.35 -11.36 -8.93
CA PRO A 466 5.05 -9.94 -9.05
C PRO A 466 6.20 -9.10 -9.65
N LEU A 467 7.47 -9.45 -9.38
CA LEU A 467 8.64 -8.86 -10.06
C LEU A 467 8.76 -9.25 -11.55
N HIS A 468 7.97 -10.22 -12.03
CA HIS A 468 7.81 -10.57 -13.44
C HIS A 468 6.45 -10.09 -14.01
N SER A 469 5.53 -9.59 -13.19
CA SER A 469 4.25 -9.00 -13.64
C SER A 469 4.47 -7.70 -14.44
N CYS A 470 5.64 -7.07 -14.31
CA CYS A 470 6.12 -6.01 -15.20
C CYS A 470 6.75 -6.51 -16.51
N MET A 471 7.12 -7.79 -16.60
CA MET A 471 7.57 -8.49 -17.82
C MET A 471 6.45 -9.42 -18.31
N ALA A 472 5.37 -8.85 -18.83
CA ALA A 472 4.33 -9.65 -19.49
C ALA A 472 4.87 -10.21 -20.82
N TRP A 473 5.36 -11.46 -20.80
CA TRP A 473 5.95 -12.20 -21.93
C TRP A 473 4.91 -12.55 -23.02
N HIS A 474 4.28 -11.53 -23.61
CA HIS A 474 3.33 -11.67 -24.72
C HIS A 474 4.04 -12.07 -26.02
N GLY A 475 4.29 -13.37 -26.18
CA GLY A 475 4.83 -13.94 -27.42
C GLY A 475 5.26 -15.41 -27.31
N CYS A 476 5.66 -15.88 -26.12
CA CYS A 476 6.14 -17.25 -25.93
C CYS A 476 5.07 -18.14 -25.29
N SER A 477 4.67 -19.21 -25.98
CA SER A 477 3.71 -20.20 -25.49
C SER A 477 4.42 -21.39 -24.82
N GLY A 478 4.68 -21.29 -23.51
CA GLY A 478 5.14 -22.42 -22.71
C GLY A 478 5.62 -22.03 -21.29
N PRO A 479 5.46 -22.91 -20.28
CA PRO A 479 6.10 -22.73 -18.97
C PRO A 479 7.60 -23.06 -19.03
N HIS A 480 8.45 -22.26 -18.37
CA HIS A 480 9.91 -22.47 -18.31
C HIS A 480 10.30 -23.45 -17.18
N GLU A 481 9.83 -24.69 -17.26
CA GLU A 481 9.91 -25.71 -16.21
C GLU A 481 11.34 -26.16 -15.85
N GLY A 482 12.33 -25.83 -16.68
CA GLY A 482 13.75 -26.19 -16.52
C GLY A 482 14.65 -25.11 -15.91
N THR A 483 14.13 -24.19 -15.08
CA THR A 483 14.91 -23.04 -14.58
C THR A 483 15.10 -22.99 -13.06
N PHE A 484 16.25 -22.48 -12.61
CA PHE A 484 16.53 -22.23 -11.18
C PHE A 484 17.28 -20.91 -10.95
N GLU A 485 17.12 -20.34 -9.77
CA GLU A 485 17.72 -19.08 -9.33
C GLU A 485 18.72 -19.31 -8.20
N VAL A 486 19.85 -18.60 -8.26
CA VAL A 486 20.87 -18.52 -7.21
C VAL A 486 20.99 -17.07 -6.76
N TYR A 487 20.78 -16.83 -5.46
CA TYR A 487 20.89 -15.53 -4.81
C TYR A 487 22.18 -15.50 -3.98
N THR A 488 22.95 -14.41 -4.05
CA THR A 488 24.21 -14.27 -3.30
C THR A 488 24.24 -13.07 -2.36
N GLU A 489 25.20 -13.08 -1.42
CA GLU A 489 25.47 -12.00 -0.46
C GLU A 489 25.73 -10.64 -1.12
N ALA A 490 26.16 -10.61 -2.38
CA ALA A 490 26.37 -9.40 -3.16
C ALA A 490 25.07 -8.77 -3.72
N ASP A 491 23.89 -9.22 -3.24
CA ASP A 491 22.55 -8.89 -3.77
C ASP A 491 22.40 -9.22 -5.28
N ARG A 492 23.27 -10.10 -5.82
CA ARG A 492 23.24 -10.58 -7.20
C ARG A 492 22.32 -11.80 -7.31
N LEU A 493 21.57 -11.83 -8.41
CA LEU A 493 20.70 -12.94 -8.81
C LEU A 493 21.24 -13.55 -10.11
N TYR A 494 21.53 -14.84 -10.09
CA TYR A 494 21.89 -15.61 -11.28
C TYR A 494 20.73 -16.56 -11.64
N LEU A 495 20.27 -16.51 -12.89
CA LEU A 495 19.19 -17.34 -13.41
C LEU A 495 19.76 -18.39 -14.38
N PHE A 496 19.64 -19.65 -14.02
CA PHE A 496 20.10 -20.79 -14.83
C PHE A 496 18.91 -21.47 -15.51
N GLY A 497 19.08 -21.83 -16.79
CA GLY A 497 18.10 -22.59 -17.57
C GLY A 497 18.73 -23.84 -18.15
N LEU A 498 18.04 -24.98 -18.01
CA LEU A 498 18.46 -26.30 -18.47
C LEU A 498 17.37 -26.97 -19.30
N GLU A 499 17.77 -27.96 -20.09
CA GLU A 499 16.92 -28.65 -21.06
C GLU A 499 15.79 -29.48 -20.43
N SER A 500 15.84 -29.75 -19.11
CA SER A 500 14.74 -30.43 -18.40
C SER A 500 14.57 -29.98 -16.94
N PRO A 501 13.36 -30.11 -16.35
CA PRO A 501 13.12 -29.88 -14.93
C PRO A 501 13.90 -30.82 -14.02
N ALA A 502 14.17 -32.05 -14.48
CA ALA A 502 14.96 -33.03 -13.75
C ALA A 502 16.43 -32.59 -13.65
N SER A 503 17.01 -32.15 -14.77
CA SER A 503 18.38 -31.62 -14.81
C SER A 503 18.53 -30.34 -13.98
N ALA A 504 17.55 -29.43 -14.02
CA ALA A 504 17.53 -28.23 -13.19
C ALA A 504 17.49 -28.56 -11.68
N ARG A 505 16.65 -29.51 -11.29
CA ARG A 505 16.56 -30.05 -9.91
C ARG A 505 17.86 -30.75 -9.48
N GLU A 506 18.49 -31.52 -10.35
CA GLU A 506 19.75 -32.23 -10.06
C GLU A 506 20.92 -31.27 -9.86
N TRP A 507 21.05 -30.24 -10.71
CA TRP A 507 22.02 -29.17 -10.52
C TRP A 507 21.75 -28.38 -9.24
N LEU A 508 20.50 -28.00 -8.98
CA LEU A 508 20.15 -27.26 -7.77
C LEU A 508 20.44 -28.08 -6.50
N LYS A 509 20.16 -29.39 -6.49
CA LYS A 509 20.53 -30.28 -5.38
C LYS A 509 22.04 -30.51 -5.26
N SER A 510 22.79 -30.41 -6.36
CA SER A 510 24.26 -30.50 -6.33
C SER A 510 24.89 -29.25 -5.74
N ILE A 511 24.43 -28.06 -6.12
CA ILE A 511 24.82 -26.78 -5.51
C ILE A 511 24.40 -26.76 -4.02
N ALA A 512 23.18 -27.22 -3.72
CA ALA A 512 22.67 -27.27 -2.34
C ALA A 512 23.51 -28.19 -1.42
N LYS A 513 24.05 -29.30 -1.92
CA LYS A 513 24.97 -30.18 -1.15
C LYS A 513 26.26 -29.49 -0.73
N SER A 514 26.76 -28.54 -1.52
CA SER A 514 27.94 -27.74 -1.18
C SER A 514 27.61 -26.51 -0.33
N PHE A 515 26.34 -26.11 -0.30
CA PHE A 515 25.83 -24.90 0.37
C PHE A 515 25.35 -25.18 1.79
N VAL A 516 24.56 -26.23 1.97
CA VAL A 516 23.89 -26.54 3.23
C VAL A 516 24.89 -27.09 4.24
N HIS A 517 25.00 -26.43 5.39
CA HIS A 517 25.82 -26.91 6.50
C HIS A 517 25.36 -28.30 6.98
N SER A 518 26.31 -29.13 7.43
CA SER A 518 26.07 -30.57 7.75
C SER A 518 24.92 -30.81 8.75
N CYS A 519 24.66 -29.85 9.65
CA CYS A 519 23.54 -29.89 10.60
C CYS A 519 22.15 -29.81 9.94
N ALA A 520 22.06 -29.57 8.63
CA ALA A 520 20.82 -29.36 7.88
C ALA A 520 20.71 -30.24 6.61
N GLU A 521 21.56 -31.26 6.44
CA GLU A 521 21.53 -32.20 5.30
C GLU A 521 20.14 -32.85 5.07
N GLU A 522 19.34 -33.05 6.12
CA GLU A 522 17.95 -33.56 5.99
C GLU A 522 17.10 -32.74 5.00
N LEU A 523 17.36 -31.43 4.85
CA LEU A 523 16.62 -30.57 3.92
C LEU A 523 16.91 -30.91 2.45
N LEU A 524 18.07 -31.51 2.15
CA LEU A 524 18.46 -31.93 0.79
C LEU A 524 17.64 -33.13 0.29
N ALA A 525 17.07 -33.92 1.20
CA ALA A 525 16.17 -35.02 0.85
C ALA A 525 14.80 -34.51 0.34
N LEU A 526 14.36 -33.33 0.79
CA LEU A 526 13.10 -32.71 0.38
C LEU A 526 13.11 -32.30 -1.10
N ASP A 527 11.94 -32.19 -1.72
CA ASP A 527 11.79 -31.55 -3.03
C ASP A 527 11.44 -30.07 -2.84
N PHE A 528 12.46 -29.26 -2.52
CA PHE A 528 12.28 -27.86 -2.14
C PHE A 528 12.09 -26.94 -3.36
N GLU A 529 11.13 -26.03 -3.24
CA GLU A 529 10.92 -24.93 -4.20
C GLU A 529 11.85 -23.76 -3.91
N ARG A 530 12.20 -23.55 -2.63
CA ARG A 530 13.16 -22.56 -2.17
C ARG A 530 13.91 -23.09 -0.94
N LEU A 531 15.22 -22.90 -0.89
CA LEU A 531 16.09 -23.29 0.23
C LEU A 531 17.13 -22.19 0.50
N GLY A 532 17.51 -21.93 1.74
CA GLY A 532 18.48 -20.88 2.08
C GLY A 532 18.72 -20.68 3.57
N ARG A 533 19.73 -19.87 3.89
CA ARG A 533 20.02 -19.38 5.24
C ARG A 533 19.19 -18.12 5.53
N LEU A 534 18.62 -18.03 6.75
CA LEU A 534 17.87 -16.86 7.22
C LEU A 534 18.12 -16.65 8.71
N HIS A 535 18.07 -15.39 9.13
CA HIS A 535 18.07 -15.03 10.55
C HIS A 535 16.66 -15.14 11.12
N TYR A 536 16.49 -15.74 12.31
CA TYR A 536 15.17 -15.91 12.92
C TYR A 536 15.15 -15.68 14.44
N LYS A 537 13.95 -15.47 14.98
CA LYS A 537 13.64 -15.41 16.42
C LYS A 537 12.29 -16.09 16.67
N GLY A 538 12.17 -16.93 17.69
CA GLY A 538 10.89 -17.59 17.98
C GLY A 538 10.88 -18.43 19.27
N GLY A 539 9.68 -18.87 19.65
CA GLY A 539 9.46 -19.64 20.88
C GLY A 539 9.70 -18.81 22.15
N LEU A 540 10.26 -19.45 23.19
CA LEU A 540 10.47 -18.83 24.51
C LEU A 540 11.66 -17.86 24.60
N THR A 541 12.42 -17.68 23.51
CA THR A 541 13.66 -16.90 23.48
C THR A 541 13.64 -15.92 22.31
N LEU A 542 13.03 -14.75 22.54
CA LEU A 542 12.89 -13.66 21.56
C LEU A 542 14.10 -12.71 21.53
N GLU A 543 15.02 -12.82 22.49
CA GLU A 543 16.07 -11.84 22.76
C GLU A 543 17.20 -11.82 21.72
N ARG A 544 17.54 -12.97 21.13
CA ARG A 544 18.68 -13.11 20.20
C ARG A 544 18.24 -13.68 18.86
N ALA A 545 18.74 -13.08 17.79
CA ALA A 545 18.69 -13.67 16.46
C ALA A 545 19.55 -14.94 16.43
N GLN A 546 19.12 -15.94 15.68
CA GLN A 546 19.89 -17.14 15.36
C GLN A 546 19.85 -17.36 13.84
N GLU A 547 20.91 -17.90 13.26
CA GLU A 547 20.86 -18.39 11.88
C GLU A 547 20.15 -19.75 11.84
N GLY A 548 19.37 -19.96 10.78
CA GLY A 548 18.70 -21.23 10.52
C GLY A 548 18.62 -21.52 9.03
N TRP A 549 18.48 -22.81 8.73
CA TRP A 549 18.32 -23.32 7.38
C TRP A 549 16.84 -23.58 7.11
N PHE A 550 16.32 -22.94 6.07
CA PHE A 550 14.91 -22.95 5.70
C PHE A 550 14.71 -23.65 4.36
N ALA A 551 13.67 -24.47 4.26
CA ALA A 551 13.24 -25.08 3.00
C ALA A 551 11.72 -25.03 2.85
N LEU A 552 11.24 -24.48 1.73
CA LEU A 552 9.83 -24.40 1.38
C LEU A 552 9.46 -25.55 0.43
N VAL A 553 8.43 -26.31 0.80
CA VAL A 553 7.88 -27.43 0.03
C VAL A 553 6.36 -27.26 -0.04
N GLY A 554 5.84 -26.74 -1.15
CA GLY A 554 4.41 -26.41 -1.28
C GLY A 554 3.98 -25.42 -0.19
N SER A 555 3.05 -25.84 0.67
CA SER A 555 2.58 -25.06 1.82
C SER A 555 3.30 -25.34 3.15
N THR A 556 4.41 -26.10 3.15
CA THR A 556 5.17 -26.45 4.35
C THR A 556 6.52 -25.75 4.37
N LEU A 557 6.80 -24.99 5.44
CA LEU A 557 8.11 -24.40 5.71
C LEU A 557 8.86 -25.25 6.74
N HIS A 558 9.93 -25.90 6.31
CA HIS A 558 10.84 -26.66 7.16
C HIS A 558 11.94 -25.75 7.70
N VAL A 559 12.32 -25.94 8.97
CA VAL A 559 13.34 -25.15 9.67
C VAL A 559 14.29 -26.09 10.41
N CYS A 560 15.59 -25.99 10.11
CA CYS A 560 16.65 -26.59 10.93
C CYS A 560 17.46 -25.49 11.62
N SER A 561 17.75 -25.69 12.90
CA SER A 561 18.60 -24.79 13.68
C SER A 561 20.07 -25.17 13.55
N GLU A 562 20.98 -24.21 13.73
CA GLU A 562 22.44 -24.39 13.73
C GLU A 562 22.90 -25.57 14.62
N GLY A 563 22.25 -25.77 15.77
CA GLY A 563 22.51 -26.88 16.70
C GLY A 563 21.95 -28.25 16.26
N GLY A 564 21.63 -28.44 14.98
CA GLY A 564 21.14 -29.71 14.41
C GLY A 564 19.77 -30.17 14.92
N ARG A 565 19.06 -29.32 15.68
CA ARG A 565 17.71 -29.64 16.16
C ARG A 565 16.69 -29.19 15.13
N ARG A 566 16.08 -30.17 14.47
CA ARG A 566 14.91 -30.00 13.61
C ARG A 566 13.72 -29.46 14.41
N GLN A 567 13.08 -28.42 13.90
CA GLN A 567 11.81 -27.91 14.42
C GLN A 567 10.62 -28.61 13.73
N GLU A 568 9.44 -28.53 14.34
CA GLU A 568 8.20 -29.02 13.71
C GLU A 568 7.89 -28.19 12.44
N PRO A 569 7.64 -28.81 11.26
CA PRO A 569 7.42 -28.07 10.02
C PRO A 569 6.17 -27.18 10.08
N LEU A 570 6.31 -25.92 9.69
CA LEU A 570 5.26 -24.91 9.78
C LEU A 570 4.31 -25.03 8.58
N GLN A 571 3.04 -25.33 8.85
CA GLN A 571 1.99 -25.36 7.83
C GLN A 571 1.50 -23.95 7.53
N LEU A 572 1.96 -23.37 6.43
CA LEU A 572 1.69 -21.98 6.07
C LEU A 572 0.20 -21.70 5.79
N ARG A 573 -0.55 -22.72 5.37
CA ARG A 573 -2.02 -22.67 5.26
C ARG A 573 -2.72 -22.53 6.62
N LYS A 574 -2.11 -22.98 7.73
CA LYS A 574 -2.63 -22.87 9.11
C LYS A 574 -2.21 -21.60 9.85
N LEU A 575 -1.36 -20.75 9.28
CA LEU A 575 -1.02 -19.45 9.88
C LEU A 575 -2.28 -18.65 10.21
N GLN A 576 -2.30 -18.01 11.38
CA GLN A 576 -3.40 -17.15 11.80
C GLN A 576 -3.26 -15.75 11.16
N GLU A 577 -2.04 -15.23 11.17
CA GLU A 577 -1.68 -13.90 10.68
C GLU A 577 -0.29 -13.93 10.03
N LEU A 578 -0.02 -12.97 9.14
CA LEU A 578 1.27 -12.72 8.52
C LEU A 578 1.44 -11.20 8.44
N CYS A 579 2.59 -10.66 8.89
CA CYS A 579 2.82 -9.22 8.98
C CYS A 579 4.24 -8.88 8.56
N ASP A 580 4.39 -7.88 7.70
CA ASP A 580 5.68 -7.24 7.44
C ASP A 580 5.96 -6.22 8.56
N GLY A 581 7.21 -6.13 9.04
CA GLY A 581 7.56 -5.29 10.20
C GLY A 581 9.05 -5.00 10.33
N VAL A 582 9.40 -4.05 11.20
CA VAL A 582 10.80 -3.63 11.43
C VAL A 582 11.49 -4.58 12.39
N TRP A 583 12.68 -5.07 12.02
CA TRP A 583 13.44 -5.98 12.87
C TRP A 583 13.99 -5.27 14.11
N GLY A 584 13.52 -5.67 15.29
CA GLY A 584 13.98 -5.16 16.58
C GLY A 584 12.89 -4.49 17.43
N GLU A 585 11.77 -4.10 16.84
CA GLU A 585 10.62 -3.59 17.60
C GLU A 585 9.81 -4.75 18.22
N PRO A 586 9.41 -4.65 19.51
CA PRO A 586 8.48 -5.61 20.09
C PRO A 586 7.07 -5.43 19.49
N PRO A 587 6.26 -6.49 19.36
CA PRO A 587 4.90 -6.36 18.86
C PRO A 587 4.06 -5.49 19.81
N ALA A 588 3.31 -4.54 19.23
CA ALA A 588 2.52 -3.56 19.99
C ALA A 588 1.39 -4.16 20.85
N GLU A 589 1.01 -5.42 20.62
CA GLU A 589 -0.04 -6.12 21.37
C GLU A 589 0.38 -7.55 21.75
N PRO A 590 0.03 -8.05 22.96
CA PRO A 590 0.27 -9.42 23.37
C PRO A 590 -0.68 -10.40 22.66
N ARG A 591 -0.30 -10.87 21.48
CA ARG A 591 -1.09 -11.84 20.69
C ARG A 591 -1.29 -13.17 21.44
N ARG A 592 -2.49 -13.76 21.31
CA ARG A 592 -2.90 -14.97 22.06
C ARG A 592 -2.00 -16.18 21.77
N ALA A 593 -1.24 -16.60 22.78
CA ALA A 593 -0.74 -17.96 23.01
C ALA A 593 -0.45 -18.83 21.77
N GLY A 594 0.39 -18.34 20.85
CA GLY A 594 0.81 -19.04 19.64
C GLY A 594 2.33 -18.95 19.43
N ARG A 595 2.89 -19.84 18.60
CA ARG A 595 4.32 -19.81 18.26
C ARG A 595 4.60 -18.74 17.19
N THR A 596 4.86 -17.50 17.61
CA THR A 596 5.36 -16.46 16.69
C THR A 596 6.78 -16.79 16.25
N LEU A 597 7.03 -16.72 14.94
CA LEU A 597 8.35 -16.79 14.32
C LEU A 597 8.60 -15.50 13.53
N TYR A 598 9.66 -14.78 13.89
CA TYR A 598 10.18 -13.66 13.10
C TYR A 598 11.29 -14.17 12.20
N ILE A 599 11.29 -13.73 10.94
CA ILE A 599 12.28 -14.11 9.92
C ILE A 599 12.85 -12.84 9.29
N GLN A 600 14.17 -12.81 9.13
CA GLN A 600 14.94 -11.77 8.45
C GLN A 600 15.78 -12.42 7.36
N GLY A 601 15.65 -11.92 6.12
CA GLY A 601 16.55 -12.25 5.02
C GLY A 601 17.88 -11.51 5.14
N GLU A 602 18.89 -12.02 4.45
CA GLU A 602 20.25 -11.56 4.63
C GLU A 602 20.55 -10.28 3.85
N ARG A 603 19.87 -10.08 2.72
CA ARG A 603 19.87 -8.85 1.93
C ARG A 603 18.41 -8.43 1.66
N LYS A 604 18.19 -7.66 0.60
CA LYS A 604 16.85 -7.17 0.26
C LYS A 604 16.19 -8.05 -0.81
N LEU A 605 16.98 -8.53 -1.77
CA LEU A 605 16.47 -9.23 -2.95
C LEU A 605 16.09 -10.69 -2.64
N ASP A 606 16.81 -11.36 -1.73
CA ASP A 606 16.43 -12.66 -1.16
C ASP A 606 15.22 -12.55 -0.23
N PHE A 607 15.18 -11.55 0.66
CA PHE A 607 14.11 -11.39 1.64
C PHE A 607 12.75 -11.20 0.96
N LEU A 608 12.68 -10.34 -0.06
CA LEU A 608 11.46 -10.16 -0.86
C LEU A 608 11.04 -11.45 -1.59
N GLY A 609 12.01 -12.26 -2.03
CA GLY A 609 11.75 -13.57 -2.62
C GLY A 609 11.21 -14.60 -1.62
N TRP A 610 11.63 -14.54 -0.36
CA TRP A 610 11.09 -15.35 0.74
C TRP A 610 9.71 -14.88 1.20
N VAL A 611 9.52 -13.58 1.42
CA VAL A 611 8.22 -12.98 1.81
C VAL A 611 7.16 -13.34 0.78
N HIS A 612 7.42 -13.16 -0.52
CA HIS A 612 6.45 -13.55 -1.55
C HIS A 612 6.20 -15.08 -1.59
N ALA A 613 7.24 -15.90 -1.46
CA ALA A 613 7.08 -17.36 -1.48
C ALA A 613 6.23 -17.85 -0.28
N ILE A 614 6.45 -17.30 0.91
CA ILE A 614 5.67 -17.58 2.13
C ILE A 614 4.23 -17.07 1.97
N GLN A 615 4.03 -15.84 1.50
CA GLN A 615 2.69 -15.28 1.21
C GLN A 615 1.90 -16.17 0.23
N LYS A 616 2.54 -16.59 -0.88
CA LYS A 616 1.93 -17.49 -1.88
C LYS A 616 1.58 -18.85 -1.26
N ALA A 617 2.51 -19.48 -0.56
CA ALA A 617 2.32 -20.78 0.09
C ALA A 617 1.30 -20.75 1.25
N ALA A 618 1.08 -19.58 1.85
CA ALA A 618 0.05 -19.32 2.85
C ALA A 618 -1.32 -18.92 2.26
N SER A 619 -1.42 -18.62 0.96
CA SER A 619 -2.66 -18.19 0.28
C SER A 619 -3.44 -19.39 -0.29
N SER A 620 -4.75 -19.25 -0.48
CA SER A 620 -5.53 -20.29 -1.17
C SER A 620 -5.12 -20.32 -2.64
N SER A 621 -4.81 -21.50 -3.20
CA SER A 621 -4.06 -21.58 -4.46
C SER A 621 -4.55 -22.65 -5.46
N GLY A 622 -5.72 -23.23 -5.26
CA GLY A 622 -6.27 -24.29 -6.11
C GLY A 622 -7.68 -24.71 -5.73
N ASP A 623 -8.22 -25.69 -6.45
CA ASP A 623 -9.64 -26.10 -6.41
C ASP A 623 -9.95 -27.20 -5.40
N THR A 624 -8.94 -27.71 -4.67
CA THR A 624 -9.13 -28.71 -3.60
C THR A 624 -9.24 -28.07 -2.21
N LEU A 625 -9.84 -28.80 -1.27
CA LEU A 625 -9.99 -28.34 0.12
C LEU A 625 -8.62 -28.17 0.82
N SER A 626 -7.64 -29.01 0.49
CA SER A 626 -6.25 -28.93 0.97
C SER A 626 -5.47 -27.71 0.47
N GLU A 627 -5.94 -27.04 -0.59
CA GLU A 627 -5.29 -25.85 -1.17
C GLU A 627 -5.91 -24.55 -0.67
N GLN A 628 -6.77 -24.59 0.34
CA GLN A 628 -7.34 -23.40 0.99
C GLN A 628 -6.50 -22.95 2.20
N GLN A 629 -6.75 -21.76 2.72
CA GLN A 629 -6.36 -21.41 4.09
C GLN A 629 -7.13 -22.27 5.10
N LEU A 630 -6.45 -22.87 6.08
CA LEU A 630 -7.01 -23.85 7.03
C LEU A 630 -6.93 -23.36 8.47
N THR A 631 -7.86 -23.81 9.31
CA THR A 631 -7.77 -23.68 10.77
C THR A 631 -6.82 -24.76 11.34
N GLU A 632 -6.47 -24.62 12.62
CA GLU A 632 -5.73 -25.67 13.36
C GLU A 632 -6.42 -27.04 13.24
N SER A 633 -7.76 -27.04 13.20
CA SER A 633 -8.63 -28.22 13.07
C SER A 633 -8.78 -28.77 11.64
N ASP A 634 -7.97 -28.33 10.68
CA ASP A 634 -8.02 -28.75 9.26
C ASP A 634 -9.35 -28.43 8.54
N VAL A 635 -10.05 -27.37 8.95
CA VAL A 635 -11.24 -26.84 8.25
C VAL A 635 -10.86 -25.57 7.48
N PRO A 636 -11.28 -25.38 6.21
CA PRO A 636 -11.01 -24.13 5.49
C PRO A 636 -11.60 -22.90 6.20
N LEU A 637 -10.80 -21.82 6.34
CA LEU A 637 -11.21 -20.58 7.01
C LEU A 637 -12.50 -19.96 6.41
N LEU A 638 -12.71 -20.14 5.10
CA LEU A 638 -13.92 -19.72 4.40
C LEU A 638 -15.15 -20.47 4.95
N VAL A 639 -15.06 -21.81 5.05
CA VAL A 639 -16.14 -22.66 5.57
C VAL A 639 -16.41 -22.34 7.03
N ASP A 640 -15.34 -22.26 7.82
CA ASP A 640 -15.34 -21.98 9.26
C ASP A 640 -16.06 -20.64 9.56
N ARG A 641 -15.62 -19.55 8.94
CA ARG A 641 -16.21 -18.20 9.13
C ARG A 641 -17.62 -18.07 8.60
N CYS A 642 -17.96 -18.73 7.49
CA CYS A 642 -19.34 -18.78 7.02
C CYS A 642 -20.24 -19.54 8.01
N ILE A 643 -19.80 -20.70 8.52
CA ILE A 643 -20.51 -21.48 9.53
C ILE A 643 -20.74 -20.67 10.81
N ASP A 644 -19.70 -20.03 11.34
CA ASP A 644 -19.78 -19.23 12.56
C ASP A 644 -20.73 -18.04 12.40
N TYR A 645 -20.61 -17.28 11.30
CA TYR A 645 -21.48 -16.13 11.06
C TYR A 645 -22.96 -16.53 10.86
N ILE A 646 -23.23 -17.63 10.16
CA ILE A 646 -24.60 -18.16 10.00
C ILE A 646 -25.12 -18.71 11.34
N THR A 647 -24.27 -19.27 12.21
CA THR A 647 -24.66 -19.70 13.56
C THR A 647 -24.89 -18.53 14.53
N GLN A 648 -24.23 -17.39 14.33
CA GLN A 648 -24.39 -16.20 15.18
C GLN A 648 -25.58 -15.33 14.77
N CYS A 649 -25.74 -15.03 13.47
CA CYS A 649 -26.77 -14.12 12.95
C CYS A 649 -28.00 -14.84 12.36
N GLY A 650 -27.93 -16.16 12.14
CA GLY A 650 -29.03 -16.95 11.59
C GLY A 650 -30.02 -17.42 12.66
N MET A 651 -31.01 -16.58 12.98
CA MET A 651 -32.17 -17.00 13.80
C MET A 651 -33.39 -17.45 12.95
N ASP A 652 -33.28 -17.32 11.63
CA ASP A 652 -34.40 -17.48 10.69
C ASP A 652 -34.55 -18.93 10.20
N GLN A 653 -35.77 -19.49 10.28
CA GLN A 653 -36.02 -20.86 9.82
C GLN A 653 -35.87 -20.99 8.30
N GLY A 654 -34.97 -21.88 7.87
CA GLY A 654 -34.77 -22.20 6.45
C GLY A 654 -33.85 -21.25 5.70
N ILE A 655 -32.87 -20.62 6.37
CA ILE A 655 -31.89 -19.70 5.79
C ILE A 655 -31.23 -20.23 4.50
N TYR A 656 -30.85 -21.52 4.46
CA TYR A 656 -30.30 -22.16 3.26
C TYR A 656 -31.29 -22.32 2.09
N ARG A 657 -32.60 -22.17 2.30
CA ARG A 657 -33.62 -22.13 1.22
C ARG A 657 -33.67 -20.78 0.51
N LYS A 658 -33.28 -19.68 1.17
CA LYS A 658 -33.34 -18.34 0.58
C LYS A 658 -32.24 -18.15 -0.47
N SER A 659 -32.54 -17.36 -1.49
CA SER A 659 -31.61 -16.98 -2.56
C SER A 659 -31.00 -15.61 -2.25
N GLY A 660 -29.70 -15.58 -1.96
CA GLY A 660 -28.93 -14.35 -1.83
C GLY A 660 -28.77 -13.61 -3.17
N GLN A 661 -28.24 -12.40 -3.12
CA GLN A 661 -27.92 -11.60 -4.29
C GLN A 661 -26.70 -12.20 -4.99
N ASN A 662 -26.85 -12.66 -6.23
CA ASN A 662 -25.80 -13.34 -6.99
C ASN A 662 -24.51 -12.49 -7.13
N SER A 663 -24.63 -11.17 -7.27
CA SER A 663 -23.48 -10.24 -7.33
C SER A 663 -22.70 -10.24 -6.01
N LYS A 664 -23.37 -10.03 -4.87
CA LYS A 664 -22.75 -10.08 -3.54
C LYS A 664 -22.17 -11.46 -3.22
N THR A 665 -22.90 -12.53 -3.55
CA THR A 665 -22.46 -13.92 -3.40
C THR A 665 -21.21 -14.24 -4.24
N THR A 666 -21.06 -13.61 -5.41
CA THR A 666 -19.84 -13.75 -6.25
C THR A 666 -18.68 -12.98 -5.62
N SER A 667 -18.89 -11.70 -5.33
CA SER A 667 -17.85 -10.83 -4.76
C SER A 667 -17.33 -11.34 -3.40
N LEU A 668 -18.22 -11.78 -2.51
CA LEU A 668 -17.83 -12.31 -1.21
C LEU A 668 -17.05 -13.63 -1.34
N LEU A 669 -17.43 -14.50 -2.29
CA LEU A 669 -16.69 -15.71 -2.58
C LEU A 669 -15.28 -15.41 -3.09
N GLU A 670 -15.14 -14.49 -4.04
CA GLU A 670 -13.84 -14.07 -4.60
C GLU A 670 -12.90 -13.51 -3.52
N VAL A 671 -13.40 -12.65 -2.63
CA VAL A 671 -12.57 -12.07 -1.56
C VAL A 671 -12.21 -13.11 -0.50
N LEU A 672 -13.14 -14.00 -0.11
CA LEU A 672 -12.85 -15.10 0.83
C LEU A 672 -11.90 -16.15 0.23
N GLN A 673 -11.99 -16.45 -1.06
CA GLN A 673 -11.03 -17.32 -1.73
C GLN A 673 -9.65 -16.66 -1.83
N ARG A 674 -9.58 -15.34 -2.06
CA ARG A 674 -8.30 -14.62 -2.11
C ARG A 674 -7.57 -14.58 -0.76
N ASP A 675 -8.26 -14.16 0.30
CA ASP A 675 -7.71 -14.17 1.67
C ASP A 675 -8.80 -14.14 2.76
N ALA A 676 -9.22 -15.32 3.22
CA ALA A 676 -10.20 -15.47 4.29
C ALA A 676 -9.69 -14.98 5.67
N ARG A 677 -8.38 -14.79 5.88
CA ARG A 677 -7.85 -14.21 7.13
C ARG A 677 -8.19 -12.74 7.25
N CYS A 678 -8.18 -12.00 6.14
CA CYS A 678 -8.46 -10.56 6.11
C CYS A 678 -9.96 -10.23 6.16
N VAL A 679 -10.84 -11.08 5.63
CA VAL A 679 -12.29 -10.85 5.69
C VAL A 679 -12.77 -10.83 7.15
N ARG A 680 -13.64 -9.87 7.48
CA ARG A 680 -14.42 -9.85 8.73
C ARG A 680 -15.89 -9.71 8.32
N LEU A 681 -16.66 -10.78 8.48
CA LEU A 681 -18.10 -10.74 8.27
C LEU A 681 -18.73 -9.92 9.40
N LYS A 682 -19.69 -9.06 9.06
CA LYS A 682 -20.40 -8.18 10.00
C LYS A 682 -21.86 -8.03 9.60
N GLU A 683 -22.71 -7.94 10.61
CA GLU A 683 -24.11 -7.56 10.47
C GLU A 683 -24.22 -6.14 9.87
N GLY A 684 -25.31 -5.88 9.14
CA GLY A 684 -25.48 -4.67 8.33
C GLY A 684 -24.68 -4.65 7.02
N GLU A 685 -23.40 -5.03 7.03
CA GLU A 685 -22.56 -5.11 5.82
C GLU A 685 -22.88 -6.38 4.99
N HIS A 686 -22.99 -7.53 5.65
CA HIS A 686 -23.09 -8.85 5.01
C HIS A 686 -24.43 -9.52 5.36
N HIS A 687 -25.34 -9.61 4.39
CA HIS A 687 -26.64 -10.27 4.63
C HIS A 687 -26.44 -11.78 4.80
N VAL A 688 -27.06 -12.39 5.80
CA VAL A 688 -26.78 -13.80 6.16
C VAL A 688 -27.15 -14.76 5.02
N ASP A 689 -28.17 -14.45 4.21
CA ASP A 689 -28.49 -15.21 3.00
C ASP A 689 -27.37 -15.17 1.95
N ASP A 690 -26.65 -14.04 1.81
CA ASP A 690 -25.52 -13.93 0.87
C ASP A 690 -24.35 -14.80 1.36
N VAL A 691 -24.12 -14.87 2.67
CA VAL A 691 -23.10 -15.76 3.29
C VAL A 691 -23.49 -17.23 3.14
N ALA A 692 -24.76 -17.57 3.39
CA ALA A 692 -25.27 -18.94 3.21
C ALA A 692 -25.23 -19.40 1.75
N ASN A 693 -25.45 -18.49 0.78
CA ASN A 693 -25.29 -18.79 -0.64
C ASN A 693 -23.81 -18.82 -1.07
N THR A 694 -22.94 -18.04 -0.42
CA THR A 694 -21.48 -18.12 -0.62
C THR A 694 -20.94 -19.48 -0.19
N LEU A 695 -21.36 -19.99 0.97
CA LEU A 695 -20.97 -21.33 1.46
C LEU A 695 -21.48 -22.45 0.54
N LYS A 696 -22.76 -22.41 0.14
CA LYS A 696 -23.32 -23.34 -0.87
C LYS A 696 -22.55 -23.29 -2.19
N ARG A 697 -22.15 -22.09 -2.62
CA ARG A 697 -21.42 -21.90 -3.88
C ARG A 697 -19.99 -22.43 -3.82
N PHE A 698 -19.26 -22.16 -2.75
CA PHE A 698 -17.92 -22.72 -2.52
C PHE A 698 -17.92 -24.24 -2.70
N PHE A 699 -18.79 -24.96 -1.97
CA PHE A 699 -18.88 -26.42 -2.08
C PHE A 699 -19.35 -26.94 -3.45
N ARG A 700 -20.13 -26.15 -4.19
CA ARG A 700 -20.58 -26.47 -5.56
C ARG A 700 -19.45 -26.31 -6.58
N ASP A 701 -18.62 -25.29 -6.40
CA ASP A 701 -17.58 -24.87 -7.36
C ASP A 701 -16.24 -25.61 -7.14
N LEU A 702 -16.03 -26.26 -5.98
CA LEU A 702 -14.91 -27.19 -5.72
C LEU A 702 -14.69 -28.21 -6.87
N GLY A 703 -13.41 -28.52 -7.14
CA GLY A 703 -12.99 -29.46 -8.18
C GLY A 703 -13.25 -30.92 -7.79
N ASP A 704 -12.46 -31.46 -6.87
CA ASP A 704 -12.58 -32.87 -6.41
C ASP A 704 -13.80 -33.11 -5.50
N GLY A 705 -14.37 -32.03 -4.95
CA GLY A 705 -15.54 -32.07 -4.07
C GLY A 705 -15.27 -32.66 -2.68
N LEU A 706 -16.25 -32.59 -1.79
CA LEU A 706 -16.09 -32.97 -0.38
C LEU A 706 -15.80 -34.46 -0.17
N PHE A 707 -16.34 -35.35 -1.01
CA PHE A 707 -16.17 -36.80 -0.91
C PHE A 707 -15.04 -37.38 -1.79
N THR A 708 -14.36 -36.53 -2.57
CA THR A 708 -13.31 -36.87 -3.57
C THR A 708 -13.79 -37.77 -4.72
N GLN A 709 -13.68 -37.30 -5.97
CA GLN A 709 -14.16 -38.00 -7.17
C GLN A 709 -13.50 -39.38 -7.34
N ARG A 710 -12.24 -39.52 -6.92
CA ARG A 710 -11.45 -40.76 -7.03
C ARG A 710 -12.07 -41.98 -6.31
N TRP A 711 -12.89 -41.78 -5.27
CA TRP A 711 -13.60 -42.86 -4.57
C TRP A 711 -15.06 -43.03 -5.03
N ALA A 712 -15.52 -42.22 -6.00
CA ALA A 712 -16.91 -42.21 -6.44
C ALA A 712 -17.46 -43.58 -6.90
N PRO A 713 -16.69 -44.49 -7.54
CA PRO A 713 -17.14 -45.85 -7.84
C PRO A 713 -17.44 -46.68 -6.57
N ASN A 714 -16.65 -46.52 -5.51
CA ASN A 714 -16.85 -47.21 -4.24
C ASN A 714 -18.11 -46.67 -3.52
N TRP A 715 -18.33 -45.34 -3.57
CA TRP A 715 -19.59 -44.73 -3.11
C TRP A 715 -20.80 -45.23 -3.92
N LEU A 716 -20.67 -45.57 -5.21
CA LEU A 716 -21.73 -46.24 -5.99
C LEU A 716 -21.98 -47.65 -5.45
N TRP A 717 -20.91 -48.45 -5.34
CA TRP A 717 -21.01 -49.86 -4.96
C TRP A 717 -21.65 -50.04 -3.58
N ALA A 718 -21.33 -49.16 -2.61
CA ALA A 718 -21.98 -49.14 -1.30
C ALA A 718 -23.50 -48.82 -1.33
N THR A 719 -24.06 -48.30 -2.43
CA THR A 719 -25.53 -48.16 -2.58
C THR A 719 -26.21 -49.44 -3.07
N ALA A 720 -25.47 -50.28 -3.80
CA ALA A 720 -25.98 -51.51 -4.40
C ALA A 720 -25.98 -52.70 -3.43
N LEU A 721 -25.42 -52.54 -2.23
CA LEU A 721 -25.49 -53.54 -1.17
C LEU A 721 -26.93 -53.66 -0.65
N GLU A 722 -27.45 -54.88 -0.52
CA GLU A 722 -28.80 -55.11 0.00
C GLU A 722 -28.82 -55.10 1.54
N ASP A 723 -27.80 -55.69 2.19
CA ASP A 723 -27.64 -55.64 3.66
C ASP A 723 -27.27 -54.24 4.16
N GLU A 724 -28.05 -53.72 5.10
CA GLU A 724 -27.77 -52.44 5.79
C GLU A 724 -26.54 -52.51 6.71
N GLY A 725 -26.23 -53.69 7.28
CA GLY A 725 -25.06 -53.88 8.15
C GLY A 725 -23.74 -53.67 7.41
N ALA A 726 -23.53 -54.44 6.34
CA ALA A 726 -22.40 -54.30 5.42
C ALA A 726 -22.35 -52.90 4.80
N LYS A 727 -23.50 -52.36 4.37
CA LYS A 727 -23.62 -51.00 3.83
C LYS A 727 -23.10 -49.93 4.79
N VAL A 728 -23.49 -49.97 6.07
CA VAL A 728 -22.96 -49.06 7.11
C VAL A 728 -21.47 -49.30 7.36
N GLY A 729 -21.01 -50.56 7.30
CA GLY A 729 -19.59 -50.93 7.38
C GLY A 729 -18.73 -50.31 6.28
N GLU A 730 -19.22 -50.32 5.04
CA GLU A 730 -18.52 -49.73 3.89
C GLU A 730 -18.50 -48.20 3.94
N TYR A 731 -19.61 -47.54 4.29
CA TYR A 731 -19.58 -46.08 4.47
C TYR A 731 -18.66 -45.65 5.62
N ARG A 732 -18.56 -46.43 6.70
CA ARG A 732 -17.57 -46.20 7.77
C ARG A 732 -16.14 -46.24 7.22
N GLN A 733 -15.80 -47.23 6.40
CA GLN A 733 -14.48 -47.33 5.76
C GLN A 733 -14.22 -46.15 4.81
N LEU A 734 -15.18 -45.79 3.95
CA LEU A 734 -15.04 -44.67 3.01
C LEU A 734 -14.85 -43.32 3.72
N LEU A 735 -15.57 -43.08 4.82
CA LEU A 735 -15.42 -41.88 5.64
C LEU A 735 -14.07 -41.82 6.38
N ALA A 736 -13.52 -42.97 6.79
CA ALA A 736 -12.15 -43.07 7.33
C ALA A 736 -11.08 -42.86 6.25
N ALA A 737 -11.33 -43.31 5.01
CA ALA A 737 -10.42 -43.18 3.87
C ALA A 737 -10.38 -41.77 3.23
N LEU A 738 -11.31 -40.87 3.60
CA LEU A 738 -11.26 -39.46 3.16
C LEU A 738 -9.94 -38.77 3.57
N PRO A 739 -9.47 -37.76 2.80
CA PRO A 739 -8.39 -36.89 3.25
C PRO A 739 -8.71 -36.20 4.59
N PRO A 740 -7.71 -35.86 5.42
CA PRO A 740 -7.93 -35.22 6.73
C PRO A 740 -8.81 -33.96 6.65
N VAL A 741 -8.46 -33.04 5.73
CA VAL A 741 -9.18 -31.78 5.50
C VAL A 741 -10.63 -32.02 5.08
N ASN A 742 -10.87 -32.96 4.16
CA ASN A 742 -12.22 -33.34 3.72
C ASN A 742 -13.07 -33.86 4.88
N ARG A 743 -12.51 -34.74 5.72
CA ARG A 743 -13.20 -35.29 6.91
C ARG A 743 -13.46 -34.23 7.98
N ALA A 744 -12.50 -33.35 8.25
CA ALA A 744 -12.68 -32.23 9.18
C ALA A 744 -13.77 -31.26 8.69
N THR A 745 -13.71 -30.87 7.41
CA THR A 745 -14.72 -30.01 6.75
C THR A 745 -16.11 -30.65 6.79
N LEU A 746 -16.22 -31.95 6.53
CA LEU A 746 -17.48 -32.70 6.60
C LEU A 746 -18.03 -32.76 8.03
N LYS A 747 -17.17 -33.01 9.04
CA LYS A 747 -17.55 -32.99 10.47
C LYS A 747 -18.07 -31.60 10.88
N ALA A 748 -17.39 -30.52 10.47
CA ALA A 748 -17.81 -29.15 10.75
C ALA A 748 -19.18 -28.81 10.12
N LEU A 749 -19.36 -29.14 8.83
CA LEU A 749 -20.62 -28.89 8.12
C LEU A 749 -21.80 -29.66 8.72
N ILE A 750 -21.61 -30.95 9.06
CA ILE A 750 -22.66 -31.77 9.70
C ILE A 750 -23.02 -31.23 11.09
N ASN A 751 -22.02 -30.85 11.89
CA ASN A 751 -22.24 -30.24 13.21
C ASN A 751 -23.03 -28.92 13.11
N HIS A 752 -22.76 -28.10 12.10
CA HIS A 752 -23.53 -26.87 11.86
C HIS A 752 -24.99 -27.14 11.47
N LEU A 753 -25.22 -28.02 10.48
CA LEU A 753 -26.57 -28.35 10.00
C LEU A 753 -27.44 -28.97 11.10
N PHE A 754 -26.85 -29.84 11.94
CA PHE A 754 -27.51 -30.44 13.10
C PHE A 754 -27.90 -29.39 14.15
N ARG A 755 -27.01 -28.43 14.46
CA ARG A 755 -27.30 -27.30 15.38
C ARG A 755 -28.43 -26.40 14.87
N TYR A 756 -28.56 -26.24 13.55
CA TYR A 756 -29.62 -25.42 12.93
C TYR A 756 -30.98 -26.16 12.82
N GLY A 757 -31.10 -27.39 13.32
CA GLY A 757 -32.34 -28.17 13.25
C GLY A 757 -32.73 -28.60 11.83
N ILE A 758 -31.79 -28.59 10.88
CA ILE A 758 -32.00 -29.18 9.56
C ILE A 758 -31.76 -30.67 9.70
N ASP A 759 -32.85 -31.43 9.84
CA ASP A 759 -32.78 -32.88 10.00
C ASP A 759 -32.17 -33.55 8.74
N PRO A 760 -30.95 -34.15 8.84
CA PRO A 760 -30.30 -34.78 7.70
C PRO A 760 -30.87 -36.17 7.37
N LEU A 761 -31.76 -36.73 8.21
CA LEU A 761 -32.31 -38.09 8.06
C LEU A 761 -33.19 -38.24 6.80
N GLY A 762 -33.57 -37.15 6.14
CA GLY A 762 -34.35 -37.18 4.90
C GLY A 762 -33.63 -37.70 3.65
N ILE A 763 -32.31 -37.94 3.68
CA ILE A 763 -31.54 -38.40 2.52
C ILE A 763 -31.05 -39.84 2.74
N SER A 764 -31.57 -40.79 1.96
CA SER A 764 -31.15 -42.19 2.07
C SER A 764 -29.73 -42.42 1.54
N LEU A 765 -29.06 -43.41 2.12
CA LEU A 765 -27.68 -43.81 1.78
C LEU A 765 -27.55 -44.13 0.28
N SER A 766 -28.58 -44.80 -0.28
CA SER A 766 -28.72 -45.04 -1.72
C SER A 766 -28.71 -43.78 -2.58
N THR A 767 -29.37 -42.71 -2.13
CA THR A 767 -29.37 -41.40 -2.81
C THR A 767 -28.02 -40.70 -2.65
N VAL A 768 -27.40 -40.79 -1.46
CA VAL A 768 -26.06 -40.22 -1.19
C VAL A 768 -25.03 -40.77 -2.17
N GLY A 769 -24.82 -42.09 -2.17
CA GLY A 769 -23.80 -42.71 -3.02
C GLY A 769 -24.11 -42.60 -4.52
N SER A 770 -25.38 -42.69 -4.93
CA SER A 770 -25.78 -42.50 -6.34
C SER A 770 -25.46 -41.09 -6.83
N LEU A 771 -25.65 -40.07 -5.98
CA LEU A 771 -25.28 -38.70 -6.32
C LEU A 771 -23.75 -38.52 -6.36
N VAL A 772 -22.97 -39.05 -5.40
CA VAL A 772 -21.49 -39.01 -5.50
C VAL A 772 -21.03 -39.65 -6.82
N ALA A 773 -21.55 -40.83 -7.13
CA ALA A 773 -21.05 -41.70 -8.19
C ALA A 773 -21.41 -41.27 -9.62
N LEU A 774 -22.55 -40.62 -9.83
CA LEU A 774 -22.92 -40.03 -11.13
C LEU A 774 -22.09 -38.76 -11.48
N GLY A 775 -20.99 -38.50 -10.78
CA GLY A 775 -20.28 -37.21 -10.79
C GLY A 775 -21.10 -36.07 -10.17
N ARG A 776 -22.26 -36.37 -9.57
CA ARG A 776 -23.23 -35.40 -9.04
C ARG A 776 -23.01 -35.11 -7.55
N GLY A 777 -21.79 -35.25 -7.04
CA GLY A 777 -21.41 -34.81 -5.69
C GLY A 777 -21.75 -33.33 -5.43
N ARG A 778 -21.71 -32.50 -6.49
CA ARG A 778 -22.23 -31.12 -6.50
C ARG A 778 -23.71 -31.02 -6.13
N ALA A 779 -24.54 -31.95 -6.62
CA ALA A 779 -25.96 -32.03 -6.28
C ALA A 779 -26.21 -32.68 -4.91
N LEU A 780 -25.34 -33.59 -4.44
CA LEU A 780 -25.41 -34.12 -3.08
C LEU A 780 -25.28 -33.03 -2.03
N ILE A 781 -24.31 -32.12 -2.15
CA ILE A 781 -24.13 -31.05 -1.16
C ILE A 781 -25.30 -30.06 -1.21
N LEU A 782 -25.80 -29.74 -2.40
CA LEU A 782 -27.05 -28.97 -2.55
C LEU A 782 -28.25 -29.69 -1.91
N SER A 783 -28.31 -31.02 -1.95
CA SER A 783 -29.34 -31.81 -1.27
C SER A 783 -29.16 -31.81 0.26
N LEU A 784 -27.93 -32.00 0.77
CA LEU A 784 -27.63 -31.95 2.22
C LEU A 784 -27.94 -30.58 2.85
N MET A 785 -27.82 -29.51 2.05
CA MET A 785 -28.17 -28.14 2.45
C MET A 785 -29.62 -27.75 2.08
N SER A 786 -30.43 -28.69 1.57
CA SER A 786 -31.85 -28.52 1.26
C SER A 786 -32.73 -29.28 2.26
N PRO A 787 -33.61 -28.62 3.04
CA PRO A 787 -34.48 -29.31 3.97
C PRO A 787 -35.48 -30.26 3.29
N ALA A 788 -35.84 -31.35 3.98
CA ALA A 788 -36.82 -32.32 3.53
C ALA A 788 -38.18 -31.69 3.16
N ARG A 789 -38.88 -32.29 2.18
CA ARG A 789 -40.23 -31.90 1.79
C ARG A 789 -41.23 -32.45 2.81
N LYS A 790 -42.18 -31.62 3.28
CA LYS A 790 -43.36 -32.12 3.98
C LYS A 790 -44.23 -32.91 2.99
N GLY A 791 -44.42 -34.21 3.20
CA GLY A 791 -45.35 -35.03 2.41
C GLY A 791 -44.94 -36.48 2.15
N GLU A 792 -43.67 -36.86 2.35
CA GLU A 792 -43.24 -38.26 2.25
C GLU A 792 -43.29 -38.93 3.63
N GLU A 793 -43.93 -40.09 3.72
CA GLU A 793 -44.02 -40.88 4.96
C GLU A 793 -42.64 -41.48 5.31
N PHE A 794 -42.18 -41.29 6.54
CA PHE A 794 -40.87 -41.75 7.01
C PHE A 794 -40.84 -43.25 7.34
N GLY A 795 -41.21 -44.08 6.36
CA GLY A 795 -40.97 -45.51 6.39
C GLY A 795 -39.48 -45.84 6.25
N ALA A 796 -38.85 -46.22 7.36
CA ALA A 796 -37.52 -46.82 7.46
C ALA A 796 -36.37 -46.11 6.71
N LYS A 797 -35.70 -45.13 7.35
CA LYS A 797 -34.45 -44.49 6.86
C LYS A 797 -33.46 -44.08 7.97
N LEU A 798 -33.35 -44.87 9.04
CA LEU A 798 -32.09 -44.89 9.81
C LEU A 798 -30.98 -45.50 8.92
N CYS A 799 -29.78 -44.92 8.98
CA CYS A 799 -28.49 -45.66 9.05
C CYS A 799 -27.26 -44.75 8.94
N LEU A 800 -27.33 -43.57 8.31
CA LEU A 800 -26.11 -42.77 8.10
C LEU A 800 -25.68 -41.91 9.30
N MET A 801 -26.59 -41.07 9.85
CA MET A 801 -26.17 -40.04 10.82
C MET A 801 -25.69 -40.58 12.18
N PRO A 802 -26.36 -41.54 12.86
CA PRO A 802 -25.83 -42.11 14.10
C PRO A 802 -24.45 -42.77 13.89
N SER A 803 -24.25 -43.43 12.75
CA SER A 803 -22.97 -44.04 12.38
C SER A 803 -21.91 -42.98 12.05
N ILE A 804 -22.23 -41.88 11.38
CA ILE A 804 -21.32 -40.74 11.19
C ILE A 804 -20.92 -40.11 12.53
N VAL A 805 -21.91 -39.81 13.38
CA VAL A 805 -21.71 -39.19 14.71
C VAL A 805 -20.79 -40.04 15.59
N SER A 806 -21.02 -41.36 15.59
CA SER A 806 -20.16 -42.36 16.24
C SER A 806 -18.75 -42.40 15.62
N CYS A 807 -18.63 -42.55 14.29
CA CYS A 807 -17.33 -42.75 13.63
C CYS A 807 -16.47 -41.48 13.55
N MET A 808 -17.07 -40.29 13.66
CA MET A 808 -16.36 -39.01 13.68
C MET A 808 -16.09 -38.50 15.10
N GLY A 809 -16.58 -39.16 16.16
CA GLY A 809 -16.45 -38.69 17.53
C GLY A 809 -17.14 -37.33 17.73
N VAL A 810 -18.45 -37.28 17.51
CA VAL A 810 -19.28 -36.09 17.76
C VAL A 810 -20.01 -36.29 19.09
N GLU A 811 -19.47 -35.72 20.17
CA GLU A 811 -20.17 -35.63 21.46
C GLU A 811 -21.36 -34.67 21.33
N GLY A 812 -22.54 -35.22 21.15
CA GLY A 812 -23.78 -34.46 21.10
C GLY A 812 -24.16 -33.91 22.48
N ARG A 813 -24.04 -32.60 22.70
CA ARG A 813 -24.78 -31.90 23.77
C ARG A 813 -26.26 -31.73 23.41
N ALA A 814 -26.91 -32.86 23.15
CA ALA A 814 -28.36 -33.06 23.11
C ALA A 814 -28.59 -34.44 23.74
N GLY A 815 -29.35 -34.50 24.84
CA GLY A 815 -29.26 -35.61 25.79
C GLY A 815 -29.76 -36.95 25.26
N CYS A 816 -28.84 -37.89 25.01
CA CYS A 816 -29.09 -39.34 24.93
C CYS A 816 -27.76 -40.12 25.06
N LEU A 817 -27.20 -40.19 26.27
CA LEU A 817 -26.05 -41.05 26.57
C LEU A 817 -26.49 -42.52 26.64
N TRP A 818 -26.32 -43.25 25.54
CA TRP A 818 -26.26 -44.70 25.56
C TRP A 818 -24.81 -45.14 25.76
N CYS A 819 -24.36 -45.14 27.02
CA CYS A 819 -23.16 -45.88 27.40
C CYS A 819 -23.57 -47.29 27.83
N GLU A 820 -23.25 -48.29 27.02
CA GLU A 820 -22.89 -49.58 27.60
C GLU A 820 -21.50 -49.44 28.20
N ASP A 821 -21.42 -49.24 29.51
CA ASP A 821 -20.24 -49.66 30.27
C ASP A 821 -20.66 -50.08 31.68
N GLY A 822 -20.22 -51.26 32.11
CA GLY A 822 -20.88 -51.98 33.19
C GLY A 822 -20.22 -51.81 34.55
N ARG A 823 -20.86 -51.07 35.48
CA ARG A 823 -21.09 -51.49 36.89
C ARG A 823 -21.91 -50.51 37.73
N ALA A 824 -22.80 -51.08 38.54
CA ALA A 824 -23.33 -50.60 39.82
C ALA A 824 -23.79 -49.12 39.92
N LEU A 825 -25.10 -48.92 39.79
CA LEU A 825 -25.80 -47.85 40.50
C LEU A 825 -25.71 -48.07 42.03
N THR A 826 -25.57 -47.00 42.80
CA THR A 826 -26.03 -46.94 44.19
C THR A 826 -26.92 -45.71 44.37
N ASP A 827 -28.01 -45.93 45.09
CA ASP A 827 -29.18 -45.06 45.27
C ASP A 827 -28.89 -43.70 45.93
N GLY A 828 -29.78 -42.71 45.76
CA GLY A 828 -29.78 -41.44 46.50
C GLY A 828 -29.73 -40.15 45.67
N ASP A 829 -30.81 -39.37 45.77
CA ASP A 829 -30.96 -37.92 45.49
C ASP A 829 -30.94 -37.37 44.05
N LEU A 830 -32.07 -36.72 43.71
CA LEU A 830 -32.34 -35.94 42.50
C LEU A 830 -32.23 -34.42 42.80
N PRO A 831 -31.22 -33.70 42.29
CA PRO A 831 -31.21 -32.24 42.31
C PRO A 831 -32.16 -31.70 41.22
N ARG A 832 -33.25 -31.05 41.62
CA ARG A 832 -34.17 -30.37 40.69
C ARG A 832 -33.48 -29.18 40.02
N LEU A 833 -33.48 -29.11 38.68
CA LEU A 833 -33.15 -27.87 37.97
C LEU A 833 -34.29 -26.85 38.11
N SER A 834 -33.94 -25.61 38.41
CA SER A 834 -34.79 -24.42 38.21
C SER A 834 -34.35 -23.67 36.96
N GLN A 835 -35.32 -23.18 36.18
CA GLN A 835 -35.06 -22.31 35.02
C GLN A 835 -34.64 -20.90 35.47
N ILE A 836 -33.74 -20.28 34.69
CA ILE A 836 -33.41 -18.85 34.79
C ILE A 836 -34.03 -18.14 33.57
N PRO A 837 -34.89 -17.12 33.74
CA PRO A 837 -35.50 -16.40 32.62
C PRO A 837 -34.51 -15.54 31.83
N ALA A 838 -34.76 -15.35 30.53
CA ALA A 838 -33.91 -14.59 29.61
C ALA A 838 -33.94 -13.05 29.80
N THR A 839 -34.59 -12.55 30.85
CA THR A 839 -34.73 -11.12 31.18
C THR A 839 -33.87 -10.66 32.36
N MET A 840 -33.11 -11.57 32.98
CA MET A 840 -32.29 -11.29 34.16
C MET A 840 -31.00 -10.54 33.78
N THR A 841 -30.66 -9.49 34.50
CA THR A 841 -29.44 -8.70 34.26
C THR A 841 -28.19 -9.37 34.83
N ALA A 842 -27.02 -8.96 34.34
CA ALA A 842 -25.73 -9.51 34.78
C ALA A 842 -25.44 -9.24 36.28
N GLU A 843 -25.96 -8.14 36.83
CA GLU A 843 -25.83 -7.81 38.25
C GLU A 843 -26.67 -8.75 39.12
N GLU A 844 -27.97 -8.91 38.79
CA GLU A 844 -28.87 -9.83 39.48
C GLU A 844 -28.36 -11.28 39.44
N LEU A 845 -27.91 -11.75 38.26
CA LEU A 845 -27.35 -13.09 38.09
C LEU A 845 -26.06 -13.28 38.93
N THR A 846 -25.24 -12.23 39.06
CA THR A 846 -24.04 -12.26 39.89
C THR A 846 -24.38 -12.34 41.37
N PHE A 847 -25.34 -11.54 41.84
CA PHE A 847 -25.82 -11.62 43.23
C PHE A 847 -26.43 -12.99 43.56
N GLU A 848 -27.27 -13.56 42.66
CA GLU A 848 -27.86 -14.88 42.92
C GLU A 848 -26.80 -16.00 42.95
N ILE A 849 -25.76 -15.92 42.10
CA ILE A 849 -24.64 -16.88 42.13
C ILE A 849 -23.79 -16.74 43.41
N LEU A 850 -23.60 -15.52 43.92
CA LEU A 850 -22.85 -15.27 45.16
C LEU A 850 -23.62 -15.73 46.41
N ASP A 851 -24.93 -15.48 46.48
CA ASP A 851 -25.79 -15.92 47.58
C ASP A 851 -25.96 -17.45 47.60
N ARG A 852 -26.21 -18.07 46.43
CA ARG A 852 -26.21 -19.55 46.29
C ARG A 852 -24.85 -20.20 46.66
N ARG A 853 -23.76 -19.42 46.71
CA ARG A 853 -22.42 -19.85 47.19
C ARG A 853 -22.09 -19.38 48.61
N LYS A 854 -22.98 -18.64 49.28
CA LYS A 854 -22.83 -18.06 50.63
C LYS A 854 -21.59 -17.18 50.81
N ILE A 855 -21.19 -16.43 49.77
CA ILE A 855 -20.03 -15.54 49.81
C ILE A 855 -20.48 -14.14 50.24
N VAL A 856 -20.26 -13.79 51.51
CA VAL A 856 -20.61 -12.48 52.07
C VAL A 856 -19.49 -11.48 51.79
N MET A 857 -19.78 -10.48 50.95
CA MET A 857 -18.87 -9.38 50.64
C MET A 857 -18.86 -8.31 51.76
N LYS A 858 -17.73 -7.62 51.91
CA LYS A 858 -17.59 -6.38 52.70
C LYS A 858 -17.03 -5.28 51.81
N GLU A 859 -17.45 -4.04 52.04
CA GLU A 859 -16.98 -2.89 51.26
C GLU A 859 -15.53 -2.51 51.58
N LYS A 860 -14.87 -1.89 50.57
CA LYS A 860 -13.51 -1.30 50.54
C LYS A 860 -12.36 -2.30 50.36
N ASP A 861 -11.80 -2.36 49.15
CA ASP A 861 -10.63 -1.56 48.76
C ASP A 861 -10.47 -1.52 47.20
N TYR A 862 -9.56 -0.70 46.66
CA TYR A 862 -9.69 -0.07 45.31
C TYR A 862 -8.45 -0.14 44.37
N TRP A 863 -8.66 0.38 43.13
CA TRP A 863 -7.72 0.76 42.04
C TRP A 863 -7.34 -0.37 41.03
N SER A 864 -7.19 -0.16 39.71
CA SER A 864 -7.30 1.01 38.79
C SER A 864 -7.76 0.51 37.37
N CYS A 865 -7.78 1.20 36.22
CA CYS A 865 -7.21 2.46 35.73
C CYS A 865 -8.05 3.10 34.57
N PHE A 866 -7.45 3.50 33.44
CA PHE A 866 -8.04 4.23 32.28
C PHE A 866 -7.80 3.45 30.94
N GLU A 867 -8.41 3.72 29.76
CA GLU A 867 -8.72 4.99 29.06
C GLU A 867 -10.11 5.03 28.36
N VAL A 868 -10.46 6.20 27.81
CA VAL A 868 -11.76 6.67 27.29
C VAL A 868 -11.93 6.45 25.78
N ASN A 869 -13.17 6.27 25.32
CA ASN A 869 -13.62 6.89 24.06
C ASN A 869 -15.12 7.23 24.08
N GLU A 870 -15.47 8.49 23.86
CA GLU A 870 -16.85 8.94 23.60
C GLU A 870 -17.03 9.18 22.10
N ARG A 871 -18.12 8.67 21.50
CA ARG A 871 -18.77 9.31 20.36
C ARG A 871 -20.15 8.75 20.05
N GLU A 872 -21.16 9.58 20.27
CA GLU A 872 -22.18 9.83 19.23
C GLU A 872 -22.66 11.29 19.32
N GLU A 873 -23.35 11.78 18.30
CA GLU A 873 -23.53 13.23 18.07
C GLU A 873 -24.85 13.80 18.62
N ALA A 874 -24.81 15.00 19.24
CA ALA A 874 -25.80 16.08 19.00
C ALA A 874 -25.49 17.38 19.78
N GLY A 875 -25.98 18.53 19.25
CA GLY A 875 -26.67 19.50 20.12
C GLY A 875 -25.92 20.67 20.77
N TRP A 876 -25.47 21.65 19.96
CA TRP A 876 -25.59 23.11 20.25
C TRP A 876 -25.24 23.65 21.66
N CYS A 877 -24.02 24.20 21.82
CA CYS A 877 -23.68 25.00 23.01
C CYS A 877 -24.25 26.44 22.98
N ARG A 878 -25.42 26.67 23.59
CA ARG A 878 -25.78 27.87 24.37
C ARG A 878 -26.75 27.46 25.48
N GLY A 879 -26.61 27.81 26.76
CA GLY A 879 -25.58 28.61 27.42
C GLY A 879 -26.20 29.56 28.45
N MET A 880 -25.92 29.34 29.74
CA MET A 880 -26.32 30.18 30.89
C MET A 880 -27.83 30.40 31.14
N ARG A 881 -28.42 29.67 32.10
CA ARG A 881 -28.76 30.16 33.47
C ARG A 881 -29.60 29.18 34.29
N SER A 882 -29.55 29.35 35.61
CA SER A 882 -30.42 28.70 36.61
C SER A 882 -31.83 29.30 36.61
N ARG A 883 -32.70 28.69 37.43
CA ARG A 883 -34.14 28.96 37.70
C ARG A 883 -35.09 28.09 36.90
N GLU A 884 -36.21 27.60 37.43
CA GLU A 884 -36.81 27.37 38.77
C GLU A 884 -38.28 27.04 38.43
N MET A 885 -38.92 26.15 39.19
CA MET A 885 -40.38 25.99 39.30
C MET A 885 -41.21 25.57 38.06
N GLU A 886 -42.02 24.53 38.28
CA GLU A 886 -43.41 24.34 37.81
C GLU A 886 -43.65 24.14 36.28
N MET A 887 -44.50 23.19 35.85
CA MET A 887 -45.46 22.33 36.58
C MET A 887 -45.56 20.94 35.94
#